data_AF-A0A6I3DLH4-F1
#
_entry.id   AF-A0A6I3DLH4-F1
#
_cell.length_a   1.000
_cell.length_b   1.000
_cell.length_c   1.000
_cell.angle_alpha   90.00
_cell.angle_beta   90.00
_cell.angle_gamma   90.00
#
_symmetry.space_group_name_H-M   'P 1'
#
loop_
_entity.id
_entity.type
_entity.pdbx_description
1 polymer ?
#
loop_
_entity_poly.entity_id
_entity_poly.type
_entity_poly.pdbx_seq_one_letter_code
_entity_poly.pdbx_strand_id
1 'polypeptide(L)'
;MAISFSRPDPSSPAAVGSAAFPTNRRGFDQGEVRDFLRMVAAELARLQERERFLENELRTMQTRGMSAPGRLDEETVTTLLGEEAARVLSTARDASTQIRDRAEESATRLVKDAAEDAARIRESAMIEAARINEDAAHDAEAEIEMAKQQGRDMVNEARAYREKVLSELSRRRDAARGQIEQLLHGRDRLLNAFERARLASEDVINGLTEAHDEPEFIVDLTPTTGPIPIVNPEHTSAKVFDHETADVVEAVEVTTTTTIIFDHETAEVVETEMAADVIVEMPAPEISEVDISEPEVFVEEVMEVADVIAEAVDEIIETAVISAEHPVHGMSRFEETTDELPIVEETPADTNQTNVVSLFGRGRRGTDVPEVVEVPEVIAPVEVVKEKAPKNTSGVDDIFAKLRAGTTADVATKVDTPEPVVRAEPVFTEAFAKEVIAKEAAPKKRSKSKQAIIAADPARFAERDEALSGLVVTMARKLKRVLADEQNNVLEHLRGKRSSLEMDAILGTVDEQAVRYAQSIAEDTMAAAGSGAKSVKSAGGSSRRVTQKAVASHVKDSVTAGLVAGFREDTRIAIGEAEGDREILASLMRDVYRKWKTDLIDQHVDDLACTSYSKGGFLALDPQSRVSWMVDPEAECCSECEDNSLAGAVTKGEEFPTGHAMPPAHPGCRCLVCPVQD
;
A
#
# COMPACT_ATOMS: atom_id res chain seq x y z
N MET A 1 -29.61 14.81 -110.19
CA MET A 1 -29.76 14.32 -108.80
C MET A 1 -30.22 12.89 -108.86
N ALA A 2 -29.48 11.94 -108.31
CA ALA A 2 -29.89 10.54 -108.27
C ALA A 2 -30.80 10.34 -107.05
N ILE A 3 -32.09 10.07 -107.29
CA ILE A 3 -33.02 9.70 -106.22
C ILE A 3 -32.76 8.22 -105.92
N SER A 4 -32.01 7.96 -104.86
CA SER A 4 -31.84 6.61 -104.33
C SER A 4 -33.14 6.15 -103.69
N PHE A 5 -33.98 5.45 -104.45
CA PHE A 5 -35.11 4.73 -103.89
C PHE A 5 -34.57 3.68 -102.92
N SER A 6 -34.76 3.90 -101.62
CA SER A 6 -34.51 2.90 -100.59
C SER A 6 -35.32 1.66 -100.93
N ARG A 7 -34.66 0.49 -101.02
CA ARG A 7 -35.35 -0.78 -101.24
C ARG A 7 -36.45 -0.92 -100.18
N PRO A 8 -37.72 -1.16 -100.57
CA PRO A 8 -38.79 -1.31 -99.60
C PRO A 8 -38.50 -2.49 -98.67
N ASP A 9 -38.81 -2.32 -97.39
CA ASP A 9 -38.57 -3.33 -96.36
C ASP A 9 -39.69 -4.39 -96.37
N PRO A 10 -39.38 -5.69 -96.59
CA PRO A 10 -40.38 -6.76 -96.54
C PRO A 10 -40.87 -7.10 -95.11
N SER A 11 -40.25 -6.55 -94.06
CA SER A 11 -40.46 -6.97 -92.66
C SER A 11 -41.84 -6.66 -92.08
N SER A 12 -42.63 -5.75 -92.69
CA SER A 12 -43.95 -5.37 -92.18
C SER A 12 -45.02 -5.31 -93.27
N PRO A 13 -46.27 -5.75 -92.99
CA PRO A 13 -47.37 -5.67 -93.97
C PRO A 13 -47.64 -4.25 -94.47
N ALA A 14 -47.44 -3.24 -93.63
CA ALA A 14 -47.61 -1.84 -94.00
C ALA A 14 -46.53 -1.36 -95.00
N ALA A 15 -45.27 -1.78 -94.82
CA ALA A 15 -44.19 -1.49 -95.77
C ALA A 15 -44.39 -2.22 -97.11
N VAL A 16 -44.86 -3.47 -97.10
CA VAL A 16 -45.26 -4.20 -98.31
C VAL A 16 -46.40 -3.50 -99.06
N GLY A 17 -47.41 -3.00 -98.34
CA GLY A 17 -48.55 -2.27 -98.93
C GLY A 17 -48.23 -0.86 -99.46
N SER A 18 -47.11 -0.26 -99.03
CA SER A 18 -46.64 1.08 -99.43
C SER A 18 -45.41 1.05 -100.35
N ALA A 19 -44.95 -0.13 -100.74
CA ALA A 19 -43.79 -0.31 -101.61
C ALA A 19 -44.03 0.31 -103.00
N ALA A 20 -43.13 1.22 -103.41
CA ALA A 20 -43.12 1.83 -104.73
C ALA A 20 -41.93 1.33 -105.55
N PHE A 21 -42.13 1.14 -106.85
CA PHE A 21 -41.14 0.62 -107.79
C PHE A 21 -40.90 1.60 -108.94
N PRO A 22 -39.69 1.63 -109.53
CA PRO A 22 -39.43 2.43 -110.72
C PRO A 22 -40.26 1.94 -111.91
N THR A 23 -40.55 2.86 -112.84
CA THR A 23 -41.32 2.56 -114.06
C THR A 23 -40.40 2.50 -115.27
N ASN A 24 -40.53 1.41 -116.03
CA ASN A 24 -39.97 1.27 -117.36
C ASN A 24 -41.00 1.72 -118.42
N ARG A 25 -40.56 1.76 -119.68
CA ARG A 25 -41.33 2.29 -120.84
C ARG A 25 -42.69 1.59 -121.09
N ARG A 26 -43.02 0.52 -120.36
CA ARG A 26 -44.32 -0.17 -120.30
C ARG A 26 -44.62 -0.71 -118.88
N GLY A 27 -44.79 0.18 -117.90
CA GLY A 27 -45.20 -0.17 -116.53
C GLY A 27 -44.04 -0.32 -115.55
N PHE A 28 -44.30 -0.83 -114.33
CA PHE A 28 -43.27 -1.04 -113.30
C PHE A 28 -42.17 -2.02 -113.75
N ASP A 29 -40.97 -1.87 -113.20
CA ASP A 29 -39.87 -2.81 -113.46
C ASP A 29 -40.18 -4.20 -112.89
N GLN A 30 -40.37 -5.18 -113.78
CA GLN A 30 -40.66 -6.56 -113.42
C GLN A 30 -39.49 -7.25 -112.70
N GLY A 31 -38.26 -6.76 -112.85
CA GLY A 31 -37.10 -7.23 -112.11
C GLY A 31 -37.25 -6.90 -110.62
N GLU A 32 -37.30 -5.61 -110.30
CA GLU A 32 -37.37 -5.14 -108.91
C GLU A 32 -38.65 -5.62 -108.19
N VAL A 33 -39.80 -5.66 -108.88
CA VAL A 33 -41.04 -6.21 -108.30
C VAL A 33 -40.89 -7.70 -107.97
N ARG A 34 -40.28 -8.51 -108.85
CA ARG A 34 -40.05 -9.94 -108.58
C ARG A 34 -39.00 -10.18 -107.51
N ASP A 35 -37.98 -9.33 -107.44
CA ASP A 35 -36.96 -9.38 -106.40
C ASP A 35 -37.58 -9.04 -105.03
N PHE A 36 -38.42 -8.01 -104.96
CA PHE A 36 -39.17 -7.67 -103.74
C PHE A 36 -40.15 -8.77 -103.33
N LEU A 37 -40.93 -9.33 -104.26
CA LEU A 37 -41.82 -10.46 -103.95
C LEU A 37 -41.05 -11.70 -103.48
N ARG A 38 -39.82 -11.94 -103.95
CA ARG A 38 -38.94 -13.00 -103.40
C ARG A 38 -38.47 -12.68 -101.97
N MET A 39 -38.17 -11.42 -101.66
CA MET A 39 -37.82 -11.00 -100.29
C MET A 39 -39.02 -11.10 -99.33
N VAL A 40 -40.22 -10.71 -99.76
CA VAL A 40 -41.47 -10.89 -99.00
C VAL A 40 -41.79 -12.38 -98.79
N ALA A 41 -41.62 -13.22 -99.81
CA ALA A 41 -41.81 -14.66 -99.66
C ALA A 41 -40.81 -15.30 -98.67
N ALA A 42 -39.57 -14.81 -98.62
CA ALA A 42 -38.56 -15.27 -97.66
C ALA A 42 -38.90 -14.87 -96.21
N GLU A 43 -39.33 -13.62 -95.97
CA GLU A 43 -39.78 -13.20 -94.63
C GLU A 43 -41.09 -13.91 -94.21
N LEU A 44 -42.03 -14.15 -95.13
CA LEU A 44 -43.22 -14.95 -94.84
C LEU A 44 -42.87 -16.41 -94.47
N ALA A 45 -41.91 -17.03 -95.15
CA ALA A 45 -41.43 -18.37 -94.79
C ALA A 45 -40.77 -18.38 -93.41
N ARG A 46 -39.92 -17.40 -93.12
CA ARG A 46 -39.28 -17.21 -91.80
C ARG A 46 -40.30 -16.97 -90.69
N LEU A 47 -41.34 -16.18 -90.95
CA LEU A 47 -42.43 -15.94 -90.00
C LEU A 47 -43.26 -17.21 -89.76
N GLN A 48 -43.54 -18.01 -90.80
CA GLN A 48 -44.21 -19.31 -90.64
C GLN A 48 -43.35 -20.34 -89.90
N GLU A 49 -42.03 -20.34 -90.10
CA GLU A 49 -41.11 -21.16 -89.30
C GLU A 49 -41.04 -20.70 -87.85
N ARG A 50 -41.05 -19.38 -87.61
CA ARG A 50 -41.10 -18.79 -86.27
C ARG A 50 -42.44 -19.08 -85.58
N GLU A 51 -43.55 -19.02 -86.31
CA GLU A 51 -44.88 -19.39 -85.86
C GLU A 51 -44.93 -20.87 -85.49
N ARG A 52 -44.51 -21.79 -86.37
CA ARG A 52 -44.41 -23.23 -86.06
C ARG A 52 -43.48 -23.54 -84.90
N PHE A 53 -42.36 -22.81 -84.77
CA PHE A 53 -41.46 -22.93 -83.62
C PHE A 53 -42.18 -22.52 -82.33
N LEU A 54 -42.83 -21.36 -82.33
CA LEU A 54 -43.60 -20.87 -81.17
C LEU A 54 -44.82 -21.75 -80.88
N GLU A 55 -45.54 -22.26 -81.87
CA GLU A 55 -46.63 -23.23 -81.70
C GLU A 55 -46.13 -24.54 -81.10
N ASN A 56 -44.96 -25.04 -81.54
CA ASN A 56 -44.34 -26.21 -80.95
C ASN A 56 -43.84 -25.93 -79.53
N GLU A 57 -43.22 -24.78 -79.28
CA GLU A 57 -42.79 -24.37 -77.94
C GLU A 57 -44.01 -24.25 -77.01
N LEU A 58 -45.07 -23.59 -77.44
CA LEU A 58 -46.35 -23.46 -76.74
C LEU A 58 -47.00 -24.83 -76.52
N ARG A 59 -46.96 -25.75 -77.50
CA ARG A 59 -47.36 -27.16 -77.32
C ARG A 59 -46.47 -27.90 -76.32
N THR A 60 -45.16 -27.66 -76.27
CA THR A 60 -44.28 -28.30 -75.27
C THR A 60 -44.46 -27.71 -73.88
N MET A 61 -44.76 -26.42 -73.76
CA MET A 61 -45.16 -25.77 -72.51
C MET A 61 -46.55 -26.23 -72.07
N GLN A 62 -47.46 -26.47 -73.02
CA GLN A 62 -48.76 -27.08 -72.76
C GLN A 62 -48.64 -28.55 -72.38
N THR A 63 -47.78 -29.37 -72.99
CA THR A 63 -47.62 -30.77 -72.55
C THR A 63 -46.81 -30.90 -71.27
N ARG A 64 -45.92 -29.95 -70.96
CA ARG A 64 -45.28 -29.82 -69.63
C ARG A 64 -46.22 -29.25 -68.56
N GLY A 65 -47.18 -28.39 -68.95
CA GLY A 65 -48.13 -27.72 -68.05
C GLY A 65 -49.52 -28.36 -67.98
N MET A 66 -49.84 -29.31 -68.85
CA MET A 66 -51.11 -30.05 -68.92
C MET A 66 -50.89 -31.55 -68.70
N SER A 67 -50.28 -31.90 -67.57
CA SER A 67 -51.00 -32.82 -66.69
C SER A 67 -52.33 -32.15 -66.34
N ALA A 68 -53.45 -32.80 -66.65
CA ALA A 68 -54.77 -32.19 -66.85
C ALA A 68 -55.15 -31.03 -65.88
N PRO A 69 -55.66 -29.88 -66.38
CA PRO A 69 -56.17 -28.80 -65.53
C PRO A 69 -57.49 -29.22 -64.88
N GLY A 70 -57.40 -29.90 -63.74
CA GLY A 70 -58.55 -30.44 -63.00
C GLY A 70 -58.18 -31.28 -61.79
N ARG A 71 -57.01 -31.93 -61.77
CA ARG A 71 -56.44 -32.51 -60.55
C ARG A 71 -54.92 -32.67 -60.71
N LEU A 72 -54.16 -31.79 -60.07
CA LEU A 72 -52.92 -32.26 -59.45
C LEU A 72 -53.40 -33.22 -58.37
N ASP A 73 -53.08 -34.50 -58.47
CA ASP A 73 -53.44 -35.43 -57.40
C ASP A 73 -52.74 -34.99 -56.12
N GLU A 74 -53.46 -35.07 -54.99
CA GLU A 74 -52.95 -34.62 -53.68
C GLU A 74 -51.61 -35.30 -53.35
N GLU A 75 -51.43 -36.54 -53.82
CA GLU A 75 -50.20 -37.34 -53.78
C GLU A 75 -49.02 -36.76 -54.60
N THR A 76 -49.28 -36.13 -55.76
CA THR A 76 -48.21 -35.47 -56.56
C THR A 76 -47.86 -34.07 -56.04
N VAL A 77 -48.80 -33.36 -55.42
CA VAL A 77 -48.48 -32.08 -54.74
C VAL A 77 -47.69 -32.33 -53.47
N THR A 78 -48.10 -33.32 -52.66
CA THR A 78 -47.42 -33.64 -51.40
C THR A 78 -46.02 -34.21 -51.60
N THR A 79 -45.77 -35.00 -52.66
CA THR A 79 -44.40 -35.44 -53.00
C THR A 79 -43.51 -34.30 -53.44
N LEU A 80 -43.94 -33.44 -54.38
CA LEU A 80 -43.13 -32.29 -54.83
C LEU A 80 -42.89 -31.28 -53.69
N LEU A 81 -43.89 -31.02 -52.84
CA LEU A 81 -43.73 -30.19 -51.65
C LEU A 81 -42.76 -30.84 -50.64
N GLY A 82 -42.82 -32.17 -50.48
CA GLY A 82 -41.91 -32.94 -49.62
C GLY A 82 -40.46 -32.90 -50.11
N GLU A 83 -40.22 -33.04 -51.41
CA GLU A 83 -38.89 -32.94 -52.02
C GLU A 83 -38.29 -31.53 -51.89
N GLU A 84 -39.09 -30.49 -52.15
CA GLU A 84 -38.62 -29.11 -52.04
C GLU A 84 -38.40 -28.72 -50.57
N ALA A 85 -39.29 -29.13 -49.66
CA ALA A 85 -39.08 -28.99 -48.22
C ALA A 85 -37.83 -29.74 -47.73
N ALA A 86 -37.54 -30.93 -48.26
CA ALA A 86 -36.33 -31.67 -47.94
C ALA A 86 -35.06 -30.93 -48.41
N ARG A 87 -35.07 -30.33 -49.61
CA ARG A 87 -33.97 -29.49 -50.13
C ARG A 87 -33.79 -28.19 -49.33
N VAL A 88 -34.86 -27.51 -48.96
CA VAL A 88 -34.80 -26.34 -48.08
C VAL A 88 -34.24 -26.73 -46.71
N LEU A 89 -34.66 -27.86 -46.14
CA LEU A 89 -34.13 -28.37 -44.87
C LEU A 89 -32.68 -28.86 -44.94
N SER A 90 -32.19 -29.38 -46.07
CA SER A 90 -30.77 -29.73 -46.22
C SER A 90 -29.91 -28.47 -46.31
N THR A 91 -30.26 -27.52 -47.20
CA THR A 91 -29.54 -26.25 -47.33
C THR A 91 -29.54 -25.43 -46.04
N ALA A 92 -30.64 -25.42 -45.28
CA ALA A 92 -30.70 -24.79 -43.95
C ALA A 92 -29.77 -25.48 -42.93
N ARG A 93 -29.63 -26.82 -42.98
CA ARG A 93 -28.67 -27.55 -42.15
C ARG A 93 -27.23 -27.27 -42.55
N ASP A 94 -26.92 -27.27 -43.84
CA ASP A 94 -25.58 -26.97 -44.37
C ASP A 94 -25.15 -25.52 -44.09
N ALA A 95 -26.09 -24.58 -44.14
CA ALA A 95 -25.85 -23.21 -43.70
C ALA A 95 -25.63 -23.14 -42.18
N SER A 96 -26.38 -23.93 -41.40
CA SER A 96 -26.25 -23.98 -39.94
C SER A 96 -24.92 -24.59 -39.48
N THR A 97 -24.41 -25.64 -40.15
CA THR A 97 -23.08 -26.20 -39.85
C THR A 97 -21.99 -25.17 -40.17
N GLN A 98 -22.01 -24.57 -41.37
CA GLN A 98 -21.04 -23.52 -41.71
C GLN A 98 -21.06 -22.29 -40.77
N ILE A 99 -22.21 -21.96 -40.17
CA ILE A 99 -22.29 -20.90 -39.15
C ILE A 99 -21.62 -21.36 -37.85
N ARG A 100 -21.83 -22.61 -37.43
CA ARG A 100 -21.19 -23.19 -36.24
C ARG A 100 -19.68 -23.30 -36.41
N ASP A 101 -19.22 -23.81 -37.54
CA ASP A 101 -17.79 -23.97 -37.85
C ASP A 101 -17.07 -22.61 -37.82
N ARG A 102 -17.64 -21.57 -38.46
CA ARG A 102 -17.09 -20.20 -38.41
C ARG A 102 -17.14 -19.58 -37.01
N ALA A 103 -18.17 -19.88 -36.22
CA ALA A 103 -18.26 -19.41 -34.85
C ALA A 103 -17.21 -20.08 -33.95
N GLU A 104 -16.93 -21.37 -34.16
CA GLU A 104 -15.89 -22.14 -33.46
C GLU A 104 -14.48 -21.67 -33.85
N GLU A 105 -14.21 -21.44 -35.14
CA GLU A 105 -12.97 -20.79 -35.60
C GLU A 105 -12.79 -19.39 -35.01
N SER A 106 -13.85 -18.58 -34.95
CA SER A 106 -13.77 -17.24 -34.37
C SER A 106 -13.53 -17.29 -32.85
N ALA A 107 -14.21 -18.20 -32.14
CA ALA A 107 -14.05 -18.39 -30.70
C ALA A 107 -12.64 -18.89 -30.35
N THR A 108 -12.11 -19.87 -31.09
CA THR A 108 -10.76 -20.39 -30.87
C THR A 108 -9.68 -19.35 -31.15
N ARG A 109 -9.85 -18.48 -32.16
CA ARG A 109 -8.97 -17.31 -32.38
C ARG A 109 -9.05 -16.32 -31.23
N LEU A 110 -10.25 -15.90 -30.82
CA LEU A 110 -10.43 -14.96 -29.70
C LEU A 110 -9.84 -15.49 -28.38
N VAL A 111 -10.00 -16.78 -28.07
CA VAL A 111 -9.39 -17.40 -26.89
C VAL A 111 -7.86 -17.43 -26.99
N LYS A 112 -7.31 -17.70 -28.19
CA LYS A 112 -5.87 -17.68 -28.42
C LYS A 112 -5.29 -16.27 -28.27
N ASP A 113 -5.90 -15.28 -28.93
CA ASP A 113 -5.45 -13.89 -28.90
C ASP A 113 -5.49 -13.35 -27.45
N ALA A 114 -6.59 -13.62 -26.71
CA ALA A 114 -6.71 -13.28 -25.30
C ALA A 114 -5.68 -14.00 -24.39
N ALA A 115 -5.32 -15.24 -24.71
CA ALA A 115 -4.27 -15.96 -23.98
C ALA A 115 -2.87 -15.39 -24.25
N GLU A 116 -2.59 -14.95 -25.49
CA GLU A 116 -1.34 -14.28 -25.87
C GLU A 116 -1.24 -12.85 -25.29
N ASP A 117 -2.35 -12.09 -25.24
CA ASP A 117 -2.42 -10.82 -24.51
C ASP A 117 -2.19 -11.03 -22.99
N ALA A 118 -2.87 -12.00 -22.38
CA ALA A 118 -2.69 -12.34 -20.97
C ALA A 118 -1.29 -12.87 -20.65
N ALA A 119 -0.57 -13.46 -21.61
CA ALA A 119 0.84 -13.83 -21.47
C ALA A 119 1.73 -12.58 -21.50
N ARG A 120 1.55 -11.69 -22.48
CA ARG A 120 2.30 -10.42 -22.58
C ARG A 120 2.11 -9.51 -21.35
N ILE A 121 0.89 -9.40 -20.83
CA ILE A 121 0.62 -8.63 -19.61
C ILE A 121 1.39 -9.22 -18.43
N ARG A 122 1.34 -10.55 -18.23
CA ARG A 122 2.09 -11.23 -17.16
C ARG A 122 3.59 -11.06 -17.29
N GLU A 123 4.15 -11.16 -18.50
CA GLU A 123 5.58 -10.92 -18.74
C GLU A 123 5.98 -9.48 -18.41
N SER A 124 5.20 -8.48 -18.84
CA SER A 124 5.46 -7.07 -18.49
C SER A 124 5.38 -6.81 -16.99
N ALA A 125 4.41 -7.42 -16.28
CA ALA A 125 4.29 -7.31 -14.83
C ALA A 125 5.44 -8.01 -14.09
N MET A 126 5.94 -9.14 -14.60
CA MET A 126 7.12 -9.82 -14.04
C MET A 126 8.40 -8.98 -14.21
N ILE A 127 8.58 -8.32 -15.35
CA ILE A 127 9.74 -7.44 -15.59
C ILE A 127 9.68 -6.21 -14.67
N GLU A 128 8.50 -5.60 -14.51
CA GLU A 128 8.37 -4.43 -13.63
C GLU A 128 8.50 -4.81 -12.15
N ALA A 129 7.93 -5.94 -11.72
CA ALA A 129 8.15 -6.47 -10.38
C ALA A 129 9.64 -6.80 -10.13
N ALA A 130 10.37 -7.29 -11.14
CA ALA A 130 11.81 -7.53 -11.00
C ALA A 130 12.59 -6.23 -10.78
N ARG A 131 12.24 -5.14 -11.48
CA ARG A 131 12.85 -3.81 -11.26
C ARG A 131 12.58 -3.28 -9.87
N ILE A 132 11.32 -3.29 -9.43
CA ILE A 132 10.93 -2.80 -8.09
C ILE A 132 11.70 -3.56 -6.99
N ASN A 133 11.92 -4.87 -7.15
CA ASN A 133 12.74 -5.65 -6.23
C ASN A 133 14.25 -5.32 -6.31
N GLU A 134 14.77 -4.99 -7.50
CA GLU A 134 16.19 -4.60 -7.68
C GLU A 134 16.45 -3.21 -7.10
N ASP A 135 15.55 -2.24 -7.34
CA ASP A 135 15.61 -0.89 -6.79
C ASP A 135 15.47 -0.92 -5.25
N ALA A 136 14.49 -1.64 -4.70
CA ALA A 136 14.32 -1.79 -3.25
C ALA A 136 15.49 -2.52 -2.57
N ALA A 137 16.13 -3.47 -3.26
CA ALA A 137 17.35 -4.11 -2.76
C ALA A 137 18.53 -3.12 -2.76
N HIS A 138 18.65 -2.27 -3.79
CA HIS A 138 19.70 -1.25 -3.85
C HIS A 138 19.55 -0.20 -2.74
N ASP A 139 18.33 0.27 -2.49
CA ASP A 139 18.04 1.24 -1.43
C ASP A 139 18.33 0.65 -0.05
N ALA A 140 17.92 -0.60 0.20
CA ALA A 140 18.25 -1.31 1.44
C ALA A 140 19.77 -1.51 1.62
N GLU A 141 20.52 -1.81 0.55
CA GLU A 141 21.99 -1.88 0.61
C GLU A 141 22.62 -0.51 0.93
N ALA A 142 22.08 0.57 0.35
CA ALA A 142 22.53 1.93 0.62
C ALA A 142 22.28 2.36 2.08
N GLU A 143 21.09 2.08 2.62
CA GLU A 143 20.79 2.32 4.04
C GLU A 143 21.70 1.53 4.98
N ILE A 144 21.93 0.25 4.68
CA ILE A 144 22.84 -0.60 5.46
C ILE A 144 24.27 -0.03 5.43
N GLU A 145 24.75 0.50 4.30
CA GLU A 145 26.09 1.11 4.25
C GLU A 145 26.17 2.48 4.94
N MET A 146 25.10 3.28 4.92
CA MET A 146 25.00 4.49 5.75
C MET A 146 25.02 4.15 7.25
N ALA A 147 24.26 3.15 7.69
CA ALA A 147 24.24 2.70 9.08
C ALA A 147 25.60 2.15 9.54
N LYS A 148 26.27 1.35 8.69
CA LYS A 148 27.66 0.91 8.95
C LYS A 148 28.62 2.10 9.05
N GLN A 149 28.48 3.12 8.20
CA GLN A 149 29.32 4.31 8.26
C GLN A 149 29.12 5.08 9.57
N GLN A 150 27.87 5.32 9.98
CA GLN A 150 27.56 5.92 11.27
C GLN A 150 28.16 5.12 12.43
N GLY A 151 28.05 3.79 12.41
CA GLY A 151 28.68 2.91 13.40
C GLY A 151 30.22 3.02 13.43
N ARG A 152 30.88 3.18 12.27
CA ARG A 152 32.33 3.44 12.19
C ARG A 152 32.69 4.79 12.81
N ASP A 153 31.88 5.82 12.55
CA ASP A 153 32.14 7.18 13.05
C ASP A 153 31.90 7.29 14.58
N MET A 154 30.83 6.69 15.11
CA MET A 154 30.60 6.57 16.56
C MET A 154 31.78 5.88 17.28
N VAL A 155 32.34 4.82 16.70
CA VAL A 155 33.51 4.13 17.27
C VAL A 155 34.76 5.02 17.24
N ASN A 156 34.93 5.85 16.21
CA ASN A 156 36.01 6.82 16.14
C ASN A 156 35.85 7.94 17.17
N GLU A 157 34.64 8.45 17.36
CA GLU A 157 34.31 9.44 18.41
C GLU A 157 34.55 8.89 19.81
N ALA A 158 34.10 7.67 20.10
CA ALA A 158 34.34 7.00 21.38
C ALA A 158 35.83 6.79 21.67
N ARG A 159 36.63 6.46 20.63
CA ARG A 159 38.10 6.38 20.74
C ARG A 159 38.72 7.75 21.04
N ALA A 160 38.30 8.81 20.35
CA ALA A 160 38.78 10.16 20.59
C ALA A 160 38.38 10.69 21.98
N TYR A 161 37.18 10.34 22.47
CA TYR A 161 36.76 10.65 23.84
C TYR A 161 37.61 9.91 24.88
N ARG A 162 37.85 8.61 24.69
CA ARG A 162 38.74 7.82 25.54
C ARG A 162 40.16 8.41 25.60
N GLU A 163 40.71 8.83 24.47
CA GLU A 163 42.03 9.49 24.42
C GLU A 163 42.05 10.80 25.22
N LYS A 164 41.03 11.65 25.05
CA LYS A 164 40.86 12.88 25.84
C LYS A 164 40.80 12.57 27.35
N VAL A 165 39.97 11.62 27.77
CA VAL A 165 39.84 11.21 29.18
C VAL A 165 41.17 10.69 29.74
N LEU A 166 41.88 9.83 29.00
CA LEU A 166 43.19 9.32 29.43
C LEU A 166 44.25 10.43 29.53
N SER A 167 44.21 11.43 28.65
CA SER A 167 45.11 12.59 28.71
C SER A 167 44.81 13.51 29.90
N GLU A 168 43.55 13.71 30.26
CA GLU A 168 43.17 14.51 31.44
C GLU A 168 43.48 13.75 32.74
N LEU A 169 43.27 12.42 32.77
CA LEU A 169 43.66 11.58 33.90
C LEU A 169 45.19 11.54 34.10
N SER A 170 45.98 11.53 33.04
CA SER A 170 47.45 11.64 33.17
C SER A 170 47.86 13.00 33.71
N ARG A 171 47.28 14.10 33.21
CA ARG A 171 47.49 15.46 33.70
C ARG A 171 47.14 15.60 35.19
N ARG A 172 46.00 15.05 35.63
CA ARG A 172 45.60 15.04 37.06
C ARG A 172 46.56 14.22 37.92
N ARG A 173 47.00 13.05 37.45
CA ARG A 173 48.00 12.23 38.14
C ARG A 173 49.30 12.99 38.36
N ASP A 174 49.80 13.66 37.34
CA ASP A 174 51.09 14.36 37.42
C ASP A 174 50.98 15.66 38.23
N ALA A 175 49.82 16.34 38.20
CA ALA A 175 49.53 17.43 39.13
C ALA A 175 49.49 16.96 40.60
N ALA A 176 48.84 15.82 40.89
CA ALA A 176 48.80 15.24 42.23
C ALA A 176 50.20 14.77 42.71
N ARG A 177 51.03 14.22 41.81
CA ARG A 177 52.45 13.93 42.12
C ARG A 177 53.22 15.19 42.48
N GLY A 178 53.06 16.28 41.73
CA GLY A 178 53.67 17.57 42.05
C GLY A 178 53.23 18.12 43.41
N GLN A 179 51.97 17.93 43.81
CA GLN A 179 51.48 18.28 45.15
C GLN A 179 52.14 17.41 46.25
N ILE A 180 52.27 16.10 46.03
CA ILE A 180 52.96 15.19 46.96
C ILE A 180 54.43 15.61 47.11
N GLU A 181 55.12 15.92 46.02
CA GLU A 181 56.49 16.43 46.06
C GLU A 181 56.59 17.75 46.84
N GLN A 182 55.68 18.71 46.63
CA GLN A 182 55.63 19.96 47.41
C GLN A 182 55.40 19.71 48.91
N LEU A 183 54.54 18.75 49.27
CA LEU A 183 54.30 18.36 50.66
C LEU A 183 55.53 17.69 51.29
N LEU A 184 56.26 16.85 50.54
CA LEU A 184 57.54 16.26 51.00
C LEU A 184 58.60 17.36 51.24
N HIS A 185 58.78 18.29 50.30
CA HIS A 185 59.67 19.44 50.50
C HIS A 185 59.19 20.37 51.64
N GLY A 186 57.89 20.44 51.92
CA GLY A 186 57.31 21.12 53.08
C GLY A 186 57.68 20.43 54.39
N ARG A 187 57.44 19.11 54.47
CA ARG A 187 57.83 18.24 55.58
C ARG A 187 59.32 18.35 55.88
N ASP A 188 60.19 18.24 54.88
CA ASP A 188 61.63 18.24 55.08
C ASP A 188 62.14 19.63 55.53
N ARG A 189 61.51 20.72 55.06
CA ARG A 189 61.76 22.07 55.61
C ARG A 189 61.34 22.20 57.08
N LEU A 190 60.20 21.60 57.47
CA LEU A 190 59.75 21.58 58.86
C LEU A 190 60.67 20.73 59.74
N LEU A 191 61.07 19.54 59.30
CA LEU A 191 62.03 18.68 60.01
C LEU A 191 63.35 19.43 60.26
N ASN A 192 63.92 20.06 59.22
CA ASN A 192 65.11 20.90 59.34
C ASN A 192 64.92 22.14 60.23
N ALA A 193 63.69 22.63 60.42
CA ALA A 193 63.40 23.73 61.35
C ALA A 193 63.32 23.22 62.81
N PHE A 194 62.66 22.09 63.05
CA PHE A 194 62.61 21.43 64.35
C PHE A 194 63.99 20.97 64.83
N GLU A 195 64.83 20.43 63.93
CA GLU A 195 66.20 20.02 64.27
C GLU A 195 67.08 21.21 64.67
N ARG A 196 66.98 22.35 63.98
CA ARG A 196 67.63 23.60 64.38
C ARG A 196 67.10 24.15 65.70
N ALA A 197 65.79 24.10 65.94
CA ALA A 197 65.19 24.52 67.20
C ALA A 197 65.62 23.62 68.36
N ARG A 198 65.78 22.31 68.13
CA ARG A 198 66.34 21.37 69.10
C ARG A 198 67.78 21.72 69.44
N LEU A 199 68.65 21.90 68.45
CA LEU A 199 70.06 22.26 68.68
C LEU A 199 70.20 23.57 69.45
N ALA A 200 69.44 24.61 69.07
CA ALA A 200 69.43 25.88 69.81
C ALA A 200 68.92 25.73 71.25
N SER A 201 68.01 24.80 71.50
CA SER A 201 67.53 24.48 72.86
C SER A 201 68.58 23.72 73.67
N GLU A 202 69.32 22.81 73.02
CA GLU A 202 70.44 22.06 73.60
C GLU A 202 71.61 23.00 73.96
N ASP A 203 71.93 23.97 73.10
CA ASP A 203 72.90 25.03 73.38
C ASP A 203 72.48 25.88 74.60
N VAL A 204 71.19 26.24 74.73
CA VAL A 204 70.68 26.99 75.89
C VAL A 204 70.76 26.16 77.19
N ILE A 205 70.47 24.86 77.12
CA ILE A 205 70.60 23.94 78.27
C ILE A 205 72.07 23.78 78.67
N ASN A 206 72.98 23.67 77.70
CA ASN A 206 74.42 23.58 77.96
C ASN A 206 74.93 24.88 78.60
N GLY A 207 74.54 26.05 78.08
CA GLY A 207 74.90 27.35 78.68
C GLY A 207 74.32 27.57 80.08
N LEU A 208 73.11 27.06 80.37
CA LEU A 208 72.55 27.03 81.72
C LEU A 208 73.31 26.10 82.66
N THR A 209 73.86 25.01 82.13
CA THR A 209 74.66 24.03 82.89
C THR A 209 76.04 24.59 83.20
N GLU A 210 76.70 25.21 82.22
CA GLU A 210 78.00 25.90 82.38
C GLU A 210 77.89 27.10 83.33
N ALA A 211 76.76 27.80 83.34
CA ALA A 211 76.44 28.84 84.33
C ALA A 211 76.19 28.30 85.76
N HIS A 212 76.14 26.98 85.96
CA HIS A 212 76.00 26.35 87.27
C HIS A 212 77.35 25.98 87.92
N ASP A 213 78.44 25.92 87.15
CA ASP A 213 79.80 25.60 87.63
C ASP A 213 80.59 26.85 88.11
N GLU A 214 79.91 27.69 88.91
CA GLU A 214 80.41 28.51 90.04
C GLU A 214 81.52 29.59 89.84
N PRO A 215 81.55 30.66 90.69
CA PRO A 215 81.94 30.51 92.10
C PRO A 215 81.06 31.23 93.15
N GLU A 216 81.03 30.62 94.33
CA GLU A 216 80.71 31.11 95.68
C GLU A 216 80.60 32.66 95.90
N PHE A 217 79.51 33.32 95.49
CA PHE A 217 79.12 34.59 96.12
C PHE A 217 77.61 34.88 96.09
N ILE A 218 76.87 34.21 96.98
CA ILE A 218 75.47 34.53 97.25
C ILE A 218 75.41 35.84 98.08
N VAL A 219 75.06 36.95 97.43
CA VAL A 219 74.67 38.18 98.13
C VAL A 219 73.17 38.12 98.42
N ASP A 220 72.82 37.96 99.68
CA ASP A 220 71.43 38.09 100.14
C ASP A 220 70.98 39.56 100.05
N LEU A 221 69.94 39.81 99.26
CA LEU A 221 69.40 41.15 98.98
C LEU A 221 67.88 41.18 99.14
N THR A 222 67.44 41.06 100.38
CA THR A 222 66.11 41.53 100.81
C THR A 222 66.22 42.40 102.08
N PRO A 223 65.34 43.38 102.29
CA PRO A 223 64.98 44.44 101.35
C PRO A 223 65.17 45.85 101.97
N THR A 224 65.40 46.90 101.16
CA THR A 224 65.31 48.29 101.67
C THR A 224 64.83 49.28 100.59
N THR A 225 64.33 50.44 101.03
CA THR A 225 63.29 51.20 100.32
C THR A 225 63.78 52.42 99.53
N GLY A 226 63.45 52.42 98.22
CA GLY A 226 63.29 53.61 97.35
C GLY A 226 64.56 54.28 96.81
N PRO A 227 64.42 55.31 95.94
CA PRO A 227 63.30 55.65 95.06
C PRO A 227 63.63 55.32 93.58
N ILE A 228 62.65 54.91 92.77
CA ILE A 228 62.87 54.64 91.34
C ILE A 228 62.90 55.98 90.55
N PRO A 229 63.94 56.25 89.73
CA PRO A 229 64.02 57.47 88.94
C PRO A 229 63.04 57.48 87.75
N ILE A 230 62.62 58.69 87.39
CA ILE A 230 61.77 59.03 86.24
C ILE A 230 62.62 59.10 84.95
N VAL A 231 61.96 59.13 83.78
CA VAL A 231 62.46 59.42 82.40
C VAL A 231 62.73 58.15 81.57
N ASN A 232 62.26 57.98 80.33
CA ASN A 232 61.15 58.58 79.55
C ASN A 232 60.90 57.65 78.32
N PRO A 233 59.72 57.59 77.68
CA PRO A 233 59.40 56.53 76.74
C PRO A 233 59.63 56.92 75.27
N GLU A 234 60.54 56.24 74.59
CA GLU A 234 60.50 56.06 73.14
C GLU A 234 60.88 54.61 72.80
N HIS A 235 59.88 53.79 72.48
CA HIS A 235 59.85 52.92 71.29
C HIS A 235 58.49 52.23 71.19
N THR A 236 57.99 52.11 69.96
CA THR A 236 56.61 51.74 69.63
C THR A 236 56.34 50.25 69.83
N SER A 237 55.61 49.89 70.89
CA SER A 237 55.05 48.55 71.05
C SER A 237 53.89 48.32 70.07
N ALA A 238 53.80 47.09 69.55
CA ALA A 238 52.82 46.71 68.55
C ALA A 238 51.38 46.85 69.10
N LYS A 239 50.47 47.33 68.25
CA LYS A 239 49.04 47.34 68.53
C LYS A 239 48.48 45.93 68.51
N VAL A 240 48.07 45.44 69.66
CA VAL A 240 47.04 44.41 69.77
C VAL A 240 45.72 45.07 69.33
N PHE A 241 44.99 44.49 68.40
CA PHE A 241 43.65 44.95 68.03
C PHE A 241 42.64 43.86 68.30
N ASP A 242 41.70 44.20 69.18
CA ASP A 242 40.58 43.37 69.61
C ASP A 242 39.34 43.64 68.74
N HIS A 243 38.28 42.86 68.98
CA HIS A 243 37.10 42.72 68.12
C HIS A 243 36.16 43.95 68.08
N GLU A 244 35.26 43.94 67.08
CA GLU A 244 34.00 44.72 66.96
C GLU A 244 34.01 46.26 66.82
N THR A 245 33.65 46.75 65.63
CA THR A 245 32.63 47.79 65.40
C THR A 245 32.16 47.77 63.93
N ALA A 246 30.96 48.31 63.65
CA ALA A 246 30.16 47.92 62.48
C ALA A 246 30.13 48.90 61.28
N ASP A 247 29.50 48.40 60.21
CA ASP A 247 28.70 49.09 59.18
C ASP A 247 29.27 49.45 57.77
N VAL A 248 28.73 48.69 56.80
CA VAL A 248 28.12 49.11 55.50
C VAL A 248 29.00 49.78 54.43
N VAL A 249 29.23 49.05 53.32
CA VAL A 249 28.93 49.53 51.94
C VAL A 249 28.58 48.35 51.00
N GLU A 250 27.59 48.56 50.12
CA GLU A 250 27.25 47.88 48.85
C GLU A 250 27.49 46.37 48.64
N ALA A 251 26.37 45.63 48.49
CA ALA A 251 26.34 44.36 47.78
C ALA A 251 26.16 44.61 46.26
N VAL A 252 27.08 44.06 45.44
CA VAL A 252 26.89 43.91 43.99
C VAL A 252 26.57 42.44 43.72
N GLU A 253 25.44 42.18 43.06
CA GLU A 253 25.05 40.83 42.66
C GLU A 253 26.03 40.26 41.64
N VAL A 254 26.54 39.05 41.89
CA VAL A 254 27.20 38.22 40.87
C VAL A 254 26.56 36.84 40.90
N THR A 255 25.73 36.58 39.90
CA THR A 255 25.04 35.30 39.70
C THR A 255 26.03 34.20 39.32
N THR A 256 26.17 33.18 40.17
CA THR A 256 26.85 31.93 39.81
C THR A 256 25.85 30.89 39.33
N THR A 257 25.80 30.66 38.02
CA THR A 257 25.03 29.59 37.40
C THR A 257 25.68 28.24 37.67
N THR A 258 25.07 27.41 38.53
CA THR A 258 25.47 26.01 38.71
C THR A 258 25.03 25.19 37.50
N THR A 259 25.98 24.85 36.63
CA THR A 259 25.75 23.95 35.50
C THR A 259 25.66 22.51 36.00
N ILE A 260 24.49 21.89 35.87
CA ILE A 260 24.30 20.47 36.17
C ILE A 260 24.89 19.65 35.02
N ILE A 261 25.90 18.83 35.34
CA ILE A 261 26.45 17.85 34.41
C ILE A 261 25.60 16.58 34.56
N PHE A 262 24.86 16.24 33.50
CA PHE A 262 24.25 14.92 33.38
C PHE A 262 25.36 13.90 33.04
N ASP A 263 25.48 12.88 33.87
CA ASP A 263 26.23 11.68 33.56
C ASP A 263 25.21 10.55 33.37
N HIS A 264 25.28 9.84 32.24
CA HIS A 264 24.33 8.80 31.85
C HIS A 264 25.09 7.50 31.62
N GLU A 265 25.00 6.60 32.59
CA GLU A 265 25.04 5.14 32.37
C GLU A 265 24.86 4.40 33.70
N THR A 266 23.74 3.69 33.87
CA THR A 266 23.68 2.23 34.08
C THR A 266 22.24 1.80 34.34
N ALA A 267 21.86 0.64 33.81
CA ALA A 267 20.49 0.13 33.89
C ALA A 267 20.23 -0.58 35.23
N GLU A 268 19.09 -0.31 35.85
CA GLU A 268 18.48 -1.22 36.82
C GLU A 268 16.95 -1.17 36.78
N VAL A 269 16.32 -2.23 37.28
CA VAL A 269 14.93 -2.62 37.03
C VAL A 269 13.93 -1.67 37.71
N VAL A 270 12.87 -1.28 37.00
CA VAL A 270 11.71 -0.57 37.58
C VAL A 270 10.49 -1.50 37.61
N GLU A 271 10.29 -2.16 38.75
CA GLU A 271 8.95 -2.55 39.18
C GLU A 271 8.24 -1.27 39.65
N THR A 272 6.98 -1.07 39.22
CA THR A 272 6.19 0.12 39.61
C THR A 272 5.09 -0.31 40.58
N GLU A 273 5.33 -0.14 41.89
CA GLU A 273 4.26 -0.14 42.89
C GLU A 273 3.91 1.29 43.33
N MET A 274 2.69 1.43 43.84
CA MET A 274 1.96 2.69 43.97
C MET A 274 2.33 3.46 45.24
N ALA A 275 2.37 4.80 45.14
CA ALA A 275 2.41 5.70 46.30
C ALA A 275 1.15 6.59 46.33
N ALA A 276 0.61 6.82 47.52
CA ALA A 276 -0.73 7.37 47.74
C ALA A 276 -0.81 8.90 47.64
N ASP A 277 -1.94 9.39 47.15
CA ASP A 277 -2.29 10.81 47.13
C ASP A 277 -2.72 11.34 48.51
N VAL A 278 -2.41 12.62 48.76
CA VAL A 278 -2.70 13.32 50.01
C VAL A 278 -4.02 14.10 49.90
N ILE A 279 -4.90 13.90 50.89
CA ILE A 279 -6.19 14.58 50.98
C ILE A 279 -6.01 16.05 51.39
N VAL A 280 -6.58 16.97 50.60
CA VAL A 280 -6.94 18.33 51.03
C VAL A 280 -8.37 18.62 50.56
N GLU A 281 -9.22 19.08 51.48
CA GLU A 281 -10.66 19.23 51.33
C GLU A 281 -11.10 20.71 51.34
N MET A 282 -12.35 20.97 50.92
CA MET A 282 -13.14 22.23 50.94
C MET A 282 -13.20 23.06 49.63
N PRO A 283 -14.33 23.77 49.37
CA PRO A 283 -15.73 23.34 49.56
C PRO A 283 -16.63 23.70 48.34
N ALA A 284 -17.86 23.19 48.32
CA ALA A 284 -18.85 23.40 47.24
C ALA A 284 -19.63 24.74 47.35
N PRO A 285 -20.14 25.30 46.23
CA PRO A 285 -21.09 26.41 46.23
C PRO A 285 -22.56 25.95 46.15
N GLU A 286 -23.44 26.61 46.90
CA GLU A 286 -24.91 26.50 46.81
C GLU A 286 -25.44 27.22 45.54
N ILE A 287 -26.46 26.65 44.88
CA ILE A 287 -27.35 27.39 43.96
C ILE A 287 -28.80 26.91 44.18
N SER A 288 -29.73 27.87 44.15
CA SER A 288 -31.12 27.80 44.60
C SER A 288 -32.12 27.06 43.69
N GLU A 289 -33.17 26.53 44.31
CA GLU A 289 -34.42 26.04 43.69
C GLU A 289 -35.12 27.12 42.82
N VAL A 290 -35.66 26.70 41.67
CA VAL A 290 -36.73 27.42 40.95
C VAL A 290 -37.72 26.41 40.38
N ASP A 291 -38.98 26.55 40.78
CA ASP A 291 -40.13 25.72 40.41
C ASP A 291 -40.86 26.29 39.18
N ILE A 292 -40.94 25.51 38.07
CA ILE A 292 -41.79 25.82 36.90
C ILE A 292 -42.34 24.51 36.26
N SER A 293 -43.61 24.23 36.60
CA SER A 293 -44.69 23.57 35.82
C SER A 293 -44.39 22.75 34.55
N GLU A 294 -44.99 21.55 34.52
CA GLU A 294 -45.21 20.67 33.34
C GLU A 294 -45.90 21.34 32.15
N PRO A 295 -45.76 20.75 30.94
CA PRO A 295 -46.94 20.46 30.15
C PRO A 295 -47.00 19.03 29.56
N GLU A 296 -48.22 18.48 29.52
CA GLU A 296 -48.56 17.18 28.92
C GLU A 296 -48.29 17.11 27.40
N VAL A 297 -47.69 16.01 26.92
CA VAL A 297 -47.95 15.50 25.54
C VAL A 297 -47.97 13.97 25.52
N PHE A 298 -49.17 13.45 25.22
CA PHE A 298 -49.53 12.12 24.72
C PHE A 298 -48.41 11.13 24.33
N VAL A 299 -48.43 9.96 24.98
CA VAL A 299 -47.86 8.70 24.47
C VAL A 299 -49.03 7.84 23.96
N GLU A 300 -48.93 7.34 22.72
CA GLU A 300 -49.90 6.40 22.15
C GLU A 300 -49.49 4.94 22.48
N GLU A 301 -50.48 4.15 22.91
CA GLU A 301 -50.32 2.86 23.60
C GLU A 301 -50.51 1.67 22.65
N VAL A 302 -49.58 0.70 22.62
CA VAL A 302 -49.88 -0.72 22.26
C VAL A 302 -48.98 -1.72 23.01
N MET A 303 -49.52 -2.27 24.11
CA MET A 303 -49.50 -3.68 24.56
C MET A 303 -48.19 -4.52 24.64
N GLU A 304 -47.81 -4.80 25.89
CA GLU A 304 -47.67 -6.14 26.52
C GLU A 304 -47.46 -7.41 25.66
N VAL A 305 -46.43 -8.19 26.04
CA VAL A 305 -46.63 -9.59 26.51
C VAL A 305 -45.71 -9.82 27.74
N ALA A 306 -46.24 -10.46 28.78
CA ALA A 306 -45.62 -10.58 30.10
C ALA A 306 -44.67 -11.78 30.30
N ASP A 307 -43.79 -11.64 31.29
CA ASP A 307 -43.33 -12.59 32.32
C ASP A 307 -43.25 -14.10 32.05
N VAL A 308 -42.21 -14.74 32.60
CA VAL A 308 -42.38 -15.81 33.63
C VAL A 308 -41.04 -16.23 34.29
N ILE A 309 -41.06 -16.29 35.63
CA ILE A 309 -40.05 -16.79 36.59
C ILE A 309 -38.89 -15.85 36.96
N ALA A 310 -38.97 -15.38 38.20
CA ALA A 310 -37.86 -14.85 39.00
C ALA A 310 -37.52 -15.82 40.15
N GLU A 311 -36.37 -15.54 40.79
CA GLU A 311 -36.11 -15.69 42.24
C GLU A 311 -35.88 -17.09 42.85
N ALA A 312 -34.60 -17.36 43.21
CA ALA A 312 -34.14 -17.77 44.54
C ALA A 312 -32.61 -18.03 44.54
N VAL A 313 -31.80 -17.85 45.59
CA VAL A 313 -31.82 -17.08 46.87
C VAL A 313 -30.34 -17.04 47.34
N ASP A 314 -29.93 -16.01 48.09
CA ASP A 314 -28.57 -15.85 48.63
C ASP A 314 -28.18 -16.78 49.81
N GLU A 315 -26.87 -16.77 50.10
CA GLU A 315 -26.16 -16.99 51.39
C GLU A 315 -25.22 -18.20 51.59
N ILE A 316 -23.91 -17.88 51.50
CA ILE A 316 -22.86 -18.06 52.53
C ILE A 316 -22.56 -19.47 53.08
N ILE A 317 -21.29 -19.90 52.96
CA ILE A 317 -20.41 -20.27 54.08
C ILE A 317 -18.94 -20.14 53.64
N GLU A 318 -18.15 -19.43 54.45
CA GLU A 318 -16.69 -19.30 54.30
C GLU A 318 -15.96 -20.58 54.72
N THR A 319 -14.78 -20.84 54.14
CA THR A 319 -13.65 -21.41 54.90
C THR A 319 -12.33 -21.15 54.17
N ALA A 320 -11.46 -20.32 54.77
CA ALA A 320 -10.01 -20.47 54.65
C ALA A 320 -9.59 -21.76 55.41
N VAL A 321 -8.37 -22.31 55.38
CA VAL A 321 -6.98 -21.80 55.35
C VAL A 321 -6.11 -23.00 54.85
N ILE A 322 -4.98 -22.90 54.13
CA ILE A 322 -3.57 -22.85 54.62
C ILE A 322 -2.63 -22.95 53.39
N SER A 323 -1.53 -22.19 53.38
CA SER A 323 -0.37 -22.34 52.48
C SER A 323 0.75 -23.18 53.12
N ALA A 324 1.52 -23.94 52.33
CA ALA A 324 2.90 -24.34 52.65
C ALA A 324 3.65 -24.89 51.42
N GLU A 325 4.97 -24.85 51.45
CA GLU A 325 5.89 -24.95 50.29
C GLU A 325 6.47 -26.37 50.03
N HIS A 326 7.27 -26.45 48.97
CA HIS A 326 8.09 -27.59 48.49
C HIS A 326 8.99 -28.24 49.57
N PRO A 327 9.46 -29.48 49.31
CA PRO A 327 10.92 -29.64 49.21
C PRO A 327 11.42 -30.61 48.11
N VAL A 328 12.75 -30.61 47.95
CA VAL A 328 13.54 -31.20 46.86
C VAL A 328 14.38 -32.41 47.33
N HIS A 329 14.80 -33.25 46.37
CA HIS A 329 15.78 -34.36 46.44
C HIS A 329 15.39 -35.71 47.08
N GLY A 330 15.73 -36.78 46.34
CA GLY A 330 15.90 -38.15 46.84
C GLY A 330 16.96 -38.86 46.01
N MET A 331 18.18 -38.99 46.55
CA MET A 331 19.31 -39.68 45.90
C MET A 331 19.23 -41.19 46.12
N SER A 332 19.54 -42.01 45.10
CA SER A 332 19.86 -43.44 45.30
C SER A 332 21.29 -43.75 44.85
N ARG A 333 22.08 -44.17 45.84
CA ARG A 333 23.48 -44.57 45.80
C ARG A 333 23.64 -45.98 45.23
N PHE A 334 24.65 -46.19 44.40
CA PHE A 334 25.28 -47.51 44.16
C PHE A 334 26.80 -47.36 44.02
N GLU A 335 27.53 -48.47 44.07
CA GLU A 335 28.81 -48.55 44.80
C GLU A 335 30.11 -48.50 43.95
N GLU A 336 31.19 -48.24 44.68
CA GLU A 336 32.62 -48.61 44.54
C GLU A 336 32.91 -49.93 43.77
N THR A 337 34.10 -50.28 43.22
CA THR A 337 35.50 -49.78 43.36
C THR A 337 36.45 -50.42 42.29
N THR A 338 37.75 -50.06 42.27
CA THR A 338 38.93 -50.78 41.69
C THR A 338 39.03 -50.91 40.13
N ASP A 339 40.20 -50.92 39.47
CA ASP A 339 41.61 -50.73 39.90
C ASP A 339 42.56 -50.34 38.73
N GLU A 340 43.78 -49.92 39.11
CA GLU A 340 45.08 -49.93 38.37
C GLU A 340 45.33 -49.15 37.03
N LEU A 341 46.47 -48.42 37.03
CA LEU A 341 47.26 -47.99 35.88
C LEU A 341 48.54 -48.87 35.80
N PRO A 342 49.14 -49.15 34.63
CA PRO A 342 50.28 -48.30 34.21
C PRO A 342 50.56 -48.13 32.69
N ILE A 343 50.99 -46.90 32.35
CA ILE A 343 51.99 -46.45 31.35
C ILE A 343 52.53 -47.46 30.31
N VAL A 344 52.36 -47.16 29.01
CA VAL A 344 53.38 -47.30 27.93
C VAL A 344 53.20 -46.16 26.90
N GLU A 345 54.31 -45.67 26.34
CA GLU A 345 54.38 -44.53 25.39
C GLU A 345 54.13 -44.88 23.90
N GLU A 346 53.80 -43.83 23.14
CA GLU A 346 54.02 -43.61 21.69
C GLU A 346 53.44 -44.58 20.62
N THR A 347 52.42 -44.12 19.88
CA THR A 347 52.60 -43.59 18.49
C THR A 347 51.26 -43.04 17.92
N PRO A 348 51.27 -41.94 17.12
CA PRO A 348 50.05 -41.34 16.57
C PRO A 348 49.82 -41.63 15.07
N ALA A 349 48.55 -41.74 14.64
CA ALA A 349 48.00 -41.07 13.44
C ALA A 349 46.53 -41.47 13.17
N ASP A 350 45.65 -40.49 13.29
CA ASP A 350 44.30 -40.31 12.75
C ASP A 350 43.62 -41.43 11.91
N THR A 351 42.42 -41.81 12.37
CA THR A 351 41.35 -42.31 11.48
C THR A 351 40.03 -41.57 11.72
N ASN A 352 39.53 -40.95 10.65
CA ASN A 352 38.13 -40.64 10.30
C ASN A 352 37.12 -40.35 11.42
N GLN A 353 36.68 -39.08 11.49
CA GLN A 353 35.42 -38.70 12.13
C GLN A 353 34.23 -39.35 11.41
N THR A 354 33.27 -39.87 12.18
CA THR A 354 32.08 -40.57 11.68
C THR A 354 30.88 -39.65 11.52
N ASN A 355 30.08 -39.93 10.49
CA ASN A 355 28.92 -39.15 10.07
C ASN A 355 27.68 -39.50 10.93
N VAL A 356 26.82 -38.51 11.23
CA VAL A 356 25.60 -38.73 12.02
C VAL A 356 24.48 -39.29 11.14
N VAL A 357 23.74 -40.25 11.70
CA VAL A 357 22.68 -41.00 11.01
C VAL A 357 21.37 -40.21 10.99
N SER A 358 20.82 -39.94 9.80
CA SER A 358 19.38 -39.61 9.66
C SER A 358 18.54 -40.88 9.65
N LEU A 359 17.55 -40.91 10.53
CA LEU A 359 16.68 -42.04 10.81
C LEU A 359 15.42 -42.05 9.93
N PHE A 360 14.91 -43.26 9.69
CA PHE A 360 13.62 -43.62 9.09
C PHE A 360 13.43 -43.47 7.57
N GLY A 361 13.43 -44.62 6.90
CA GLY A 361 12.70 -44.83 5.65
C GLY A 361 11.70 -46.00 5.78
N ARG A 362 10.71 -46.04 4.89
CA ARG A 362 9.82 -47.16 4.45
C ARG A 362 8.68 -46.52 3.62
N GLY A 363 8.28 -46.97 2.43
CA GLY A 363 8.72 -48.11 1.62
C GLY A 363 7.55 -49.01 1.20
N ARG A 364 7.11 -48.94 -0.07
CA ARG A 364 6.32 -49.99 -0.77
C ARG A 364 6.81 -50.14 -2.22
N ARG A 365 6.48 -51.29 -2.83
CA ARG A 365 7.15 -51.89 -4.01
C ARG A 365 6.19 -52.00 -5.20
N GLY A 366 6.69 -52.12 -6.43
CA GLY A 366 5.93 -52.72 -7.55
C GLY A 366 6.35 -52.37 -8.99
N THR A 367 7.37 -53.05 -9.52
CA THR A 367 7.51 -53.58 -10.90
C THR A 367 6.72 -52.99 -12.10
N ASP A 368 7.46 -52.48 -13.11
CA ASP A 368 7.45 -52.92 -14.54
C ASP A 368 7.62 -51.77 -15.58
N VAL A 369 8.84 -51.56 -16.11
CA VAL A 369 9.14 -51.01 -17.46
C VAL A 369 10.53 -51.51 -17.92
N PRO A 370 10.75 -51.95 -19.18
CA PRO A 370 12.05 -52.44 -19.65
C PRO A 370 12.93 -51.40 -20.38
N GLU A 371 14.24 -51.54 -20.15
CA GLU A 371 15.36 -51.51 -21.12
C GLU A 371 15.52 -50.33 -22.13
N VAL A 372 16.57 -49.52 -21.93
CA VAL A 372 17.28 -48.75 -22.96
C VAL A 372 18.79 -48.97 -22.80
N VAL A 373 19.52 -49.07 -23.92
CA VAL A 373 20.89 -49.63 -24.04
C VAL A 373 21.99 -48.57 -24.17
N GLU A 374 23.20 -48.93 -23.74
CA GLU A 374 24.47 -48.15 -23.61
C GLU A 374 25.47 -48.37 -24.79
N VAL A 375 26.56 -47.61 -25.02
CA VAL A 375 27.15 -46.48 -24.26
C VAL A 375 27.43 -45.19 -25.10
N PRO A 376 28.50 -45.04 -25.94
CA PRO A 376 29.37 -43.87 -25.71
C PRO A 376 29.72 -42.95 -26.91
N GLU A 377 30.28 -41.80 -26.56
CA GLU A 377 31.16 -40.91 -27.34
C GLU A 377 32.48 -41.64 -27.78
N VAL A 378 33.41 -41.15 -28.64
CA VAL A 378 33.77 -39.81 -29.16
C VAL A 378 34.29 -39.94 -30.62
N ILE A 379 34.55 -38.81 -31.30
CA ILE A 379 35.59 -38.53 -32.36
C ILE A 379 35.04 -37.96 -33.69
N ALA A 380 35.55 -36.77 -34.06
CA ALA A 380 35.35 -36.04 -35.33
C ALA A 380 36.50 -36.33 -36.34
N PRO A 381 36.64 -35.69 -37.54
CA PRO A 381 35.81 -34.67 -38.22
C PRO A 381 35.56 -34.98 -39.74
N VAL A 382 35.07 -34.01 -40.55
CA VAL A 382 35.58 -33.62 -41.91
C VAL A 382 34.55 -32.79 -42.75
N GLU A 383 35.07 -31.72 -43.40
CA GLU A 383 34.63 -30.93 -44.58
C GLU A 383 33.14 -30.69 -44.95
N VAL A 384 32.81 -29.39 -45.15
CA VAL A 384 32.21 -28.89 -46.42
C VAL A 384 32.78 -27.51 -46.77
N VAL A 385 33.18 -27.29 -48.03
CA VAL A 385 33.54 -25.99 -48.62
C VAL A 385 32.42 -25.50 -49.54
N LYS A 386 32.03 -24.20 -49.48
CA LYS A 386 31.60 -23.39 -50.66
C LYS A 386 31.43 -21.87 -50.43
N GLU A 387 32.32 -21.13 -51.10
CA GLU A 387 32.16 -19.84 -51.82
C GLU A 387 31.38 -18.60 -51.27
N LYS A 388 32.18 -17.56 -50.96
CA LYS A 388 32.14 -16.14 -51.42
C LYS A 388 30.88 -15.24 -51.27
N ALA A 389 31.11 -14.09 -50.62
CA ALA A 389 30.24 -12.91 -50.54
C ALA A 389 30.32 -11.98 -51.79
N PRO A 390 29.48 -10.91 -51.90
CA PRO A 390 29.95 -9.61 -51.37
C PRO A 390 28.89 -8.60 -50.82
N LYS A 391 29.32 -7.87 -49.77
CA LYS A 391 29.17 -6.41 -49.47
C LYS A 391 27.81 -5.74 -49.11
N ASN A 392 27.90 -5.03 -47.97
CA ASN A 392 27.31 -3.71 -47.59
C ASN A 392 25.87 -3.61 -47.04
N THR A 393 25.76 -3.44 -45.72
CA THR A 393 24.79 -2.52 -45.06
C THR A 393 25.37 -1.95 -43.74
N SER A 394 26.08 -0.83 -43.78
CA SER A 394 26.60 -0.11 -42.59
C SER A 394 25.57 0.88 -42.00
N GLY A 395 24.28 0.52 -42.02
CA GLY A 395 23.18 1.45 -41.72
C GLY A 395 22.86 1.61 -40.23
N VAL A 396 23.18 0.63 -39.40
CA VAL A 396 22.70 0.54 -38.01
C VAL A 396 23.73 1.09 -37.01
N ASP A 397 25.00 0.73 -37.15
CA ASP A 397 26.07 1.20 -36.24
C ASP A 397 26.28 2.72 -36.31
N ASP A 398 26.13 3.33 -37.48
CA ASP A 398 26.18 4.79 -37.69
C ASP A 398 25.05 5.54 -36.94
N ILE A 399 23.90 4.90 -36.71
CA ILE A 399 22.78 5.47 -35.95
C ILE A 399 23.11 5.46 -34.46
N PHE A 400 23.62 4.33 -33.95
CA PHE A 400 24.06 4.23 -32.55
C PHE A 400 25.33 5.02 -32.24
N ALA A 401 26.17 5.33 -33.24
CA ALA A 401 27.26 6.29 -33.11
C ALA A 401 26.73 7.73 -33.00
N LYS A 402 25.74 8.12 -33.82
CA LYS A 402 25.10 9.45 -33.76
C LYS A 402 24.33 9.69 -32.46
N LEU A 403 23.62 8.69 -31.95
CA LEU A 403 22.91 8.78 -30.66
C LEU A 403 23.86 8.93 -29.46
N ARG A 404 25.09 8.40 -29.53
CA ARG A 404 26.12 8.58 -28.50
C ARG A 404 26.92 9.89 -28.62
N ALA A 405 26.83 10.58 -29.76
CA ALA A 405 27.53 11.84 -30.00
C ALA A 405 26.71 13.09 -29.64
N GLY A 406 25.39 12.97 -29.47
CA GLY A 406 24.52 14.08 -29.06
C GLY A 406 24.53 14.28 -27.55
N THR A 407 25.06 15.41 -27.08
CA THR A 407 24.95 15.81 -25.67
C THR A 407 23.70 16.65 -25.43
N THR A 408 23.22 16.72 -24.18
CA THR A 408 22.00 17.44 -23.80
C THR A 408 22.05 18.95 -24.09
N ALA A 409 23.24 19.52 -24.30
CA ALA A 409 23.44 20.91 -24.71
C ALA A 409 22.98 21.20 -26.16
N ASP A 410 23.08 20.24 -27.09
CA ASP A 410 22.71 20.43 -28.50
C ASP A 410 21.20 20.32 -28.78
N VAL A 411 20.43 19.88 -27.78
CA VAL A 411 18.96 19.84 -27.84
C VAL A 411 18.36 21.18 -27.43
N ALA A 412 18.96 21.85 -26.43
CA ALA A 412 18.51 23.16 -25.95
C ALA A 412 18.67 24.28 -27.00
N THR A 413 19.70 24.22 -27.84
CA THR A 413 20.00 25.25 -28.86
C THR A 413 19.15 25.15 -30.14
N LYS A 414 18.41 24.05 -30.35
CA LYS A 414 17.56 23.83 -31.54
C LYS A 414 16.10 24.24 -31.36
N VAL A 415 15.71 24.72 -30.19
CA VAL A 415 14.34 25.17 -29.91
C VAL A 415 14.14 26.67 -30.23
N ASP A 416 15.23 27.44 -30.38
CA ASP A 416 15.19 28.90 -30.21
C ASP A 416 15.64 29.72 -31.45
N THR A 417 15.46 29.20 -32.68
CA THR A 417 15.61 29.98 -33.92
C THR A 417 14.52 29.67 -34.97
N PRO A 418 13.74 30.67 -35.43
CA PRO A 418 12.78 30.50 -36.52
C PRO A 418 13.39 30.93 -37.87
N GLU A 419 13.40 30.02 -38.86
CA GLU A 419 13.70 30.37 -40.26
C GLU A 419 12.52 30.09 -41.22
N PRO A 420 12.39 30.85 -42.33
CA PRO A 420 11.12 31.02 -43.03
C PRO A 420 10.92 30.02 -44.18
N VAL A 421 9.75 29.34 -44.20
CA VAL A 421 9.36 28.47 -45.33
C VAL A 421 8.67 29.30 -46.43
N VAL A 422 9.32 29.34 -47.59
CA VAL A 422 8.80 29.96 -48.82
C VAL A 422 7.67 29.09 -49.41
N ARG A 423 6.63 29.75 -49.92
CA ARG A 423 5.46 29.09 -50.55
C ARG A 423 5.84 28.42 -51.88
N ALA A 424 5.38 27.19 -52.07
CA ALA A 424 5.20 26.57 -53.38
C ALA A 424 3.86 25.81 -53.38
N GLU A 425 2.98 26.12 -54.33
CA GLU A 425 1.68 25.46 -54.49
C GLU A 425 1.81 24.15 -55.28
N PRO A 426 0.98 23.15 -54.97
CA PRO A 426 0.48 22.21 -55.97
C PRO A 426 -1.04 22.35 -56.13
N VAL A 427 -1.47 22.53 -57.38
CA VAL A 427 -2.88 22.64 -57.77
C VAL A 427 -3.58 21.29 -57.66
N PHE A 428 -4.60 21.18 -56.80
CA PHE A 428 -5.64 20.16 -56.89
C PHE A 428 -7.02 20.80 -56.64
N THR A 429 -8.01 20.45 -57.47
CA THR A 429 -9.25 21.20 -57.65
C THR A 429 -10.32 20.88 -56.59
N GLU A 430 -11.03 21.91 -56.12
CA GLU A 430 -11.97 21.90 -54.98
C GLU A 430 -13.29 21.10 -55.19
N ALA A 431 -13.39 20.25 -56.22
CA ALA A 431 -14.67 19.67 -56.65
C ALA A 431 -15.08 18.35 -55.97
N PHE A 432 -14.19 17.66 -55.25
CA PHE A 432 -14.47 16.32 -54.69
C PHE A 432 -14.56 16.23 -53.16
N ALA A 433 -14.28 17.32 -52.43
CA ALA A 433 -14.15 17.31 -50.96
C ALA A 433 -15.43 17.70 -50.19
N LYS A 434 -16.59 17.83 -50.86
CA LYS A 434 -17.81 18.42 -50.26
C LYS A 434 -19.03 17.51 -50.09
N GLU A 435 -18.93 16.22 -50.42
CA GLU A 435 -20.09 15.31 -50.40
C GLU A 435 -19.94 14.08 -49.45
N VAL A 436 -18.79 13.89 -48.80
CA VAL A 436 -18.54 12.71 -47.93
C VAL A 436 -18.48 13.04 -46.42
N ILE A 437 -18.49 14.32 -46.02
CA ILE A 437 -18.52 14.73 -44.60
C ILE A 437 -19.89 15.35 -44.27
N ALA A 438 -20.94 14.55 -44.40
CA ALA A 438 -22.31 14.96 -44.09
C ALA A 438 -23.18 13.82 -43.52
N LYS A 439 -22.58 12.91 -42.71
CA LYS A 439 -23.32 11.92 -41.88
C LYS A 439 -22.40 11.18 -40.89
N GLU A 440 -21.96 11.86 -39.83
CA GLU A 440 -21.79 11.25 -38.50
C GLU A 440 -21.56 12.34 -37.44
N ALA A 441 -22.45 12.43 -36.45
CA ALA A 441 -22.41 13.45 -35.42
C ALA A 441 -21.67 12.93 -34.17
N ALA A 442 -20.33 12.95 -34.20
CA ALA A 442 -19.53 12.70 -33.01
C ALA A 442 -19.71 13.84 -31.97
N PRO A 443 -19.79 13.55 -30.67
CA PRO A 443 -20.00 14.57 -29.64
C PRO A 443 -18.79 15.48 -29.52
N LYS A 444 -19.05 16.79 -29.37
CA LYS A 444 -18.01 17.82 -29.27
C LYS A 444 -17.18 17.62 -27.99
N LYS A 445 -15.91 17.20 -28.13
CA LYS A 445 -14.91 17.31 -27.06
C LYS A 445 -14.81 18.78 -26.65
N ARG A 446 -15.31 19.12 -25.46
CA ARG A 446 -15.02 20.40 -24.81
C ARG A 446 -13.53 20.39 -24.44
N SER A 447 -12.80 21.44 -24.81
CA SER A 447 -11.44 21.65 -24.32
C SER A 447 -11.49 21.79 -22.80
N LYS A 448 -10.90 20.85 -22.05
CA LYS A 448 -10.73 21.00 -20.61
C LYS A 448 -9.89 22.26 -20.37
N SER A 449 -10.42 23.21 -19.60
CA SER A 449 -9.60 24.22 -18.94
C SER A 449 -8.57 23.51 -18.08
N LYS A 450 -7.32 24.02 -18.01
CA LYS A 450 -6.35 23.55 -17.02
C LYS A 450 -6.95 23.77 -15.63
N GLN A 451 -7.42 22.70 -14.99
CA GLN A 451 -7.82 22.74 -13.59
C GLN A 451 -6.56 22.97 -12.75
N ALA A 452 -6.63 23.88 -11.78
CA ALA A 452 -5.53 24.08 -10.85
C ALA A 452 -5.40 22.84 -9.95
N ILE A 453 -4.21 22.23 -9.95
CA ILE A 453 -3.84 21.20 -8.98
C ILE A 453 -3.60 21.92 -7.66
N ILE A 454 -4.15 21.39 -6.58
CA ILE A 454 -4.00 21.95 -5.24
C ILE A 454 -2.84 21.23 -4.56
N ALA A 455 -1.87 21.99 -4.08
CA ALA A 455 -0.72 21.45 -3.36
C ALA A 455 -1.17 20.76 -2.07
N ALA A 456 -0.47 19.69 -1.70
CA ALA A 456 -0.63 19.06 -0.39
C ALA A 456 -0.30 20.04 0.74
N ASP A 457 -1.06 19.98 1.82
CA ASP A 457 -0.94 20.85 2.99
C ASP A 457 -0.68 19.96 4.23
N PRO A 458 0.59 19.72 4.62
CA PRO A 458 0.95 18.83 5.73
C PRO A 458 0.24 19.17 7.04
N ALA A 459 -0.04 20.46 7.28
CA ALA A 459 -0.69 20.91 8.50
C ALA A 459 -2.09 20.31 8.68
N ARG A 460 -2.83 20.06 7.58
CA ARG A 460 -4.17 19.43 7.64
C ARG A 460 -4.12 17.95 8.00
N PHE A 461 -3.05 17.25 7.63
CA PHE A 461 -2.84 15.87 8.03
C PHE A 461 -2.48 15.80 9.52
N ALA A 462 -1.59 16.68 10.00
CA ALA A 462 -1.29 16.83 11.42
C ALA A 462 -2.53 17.19 12.27
N GLU A 463 -3.35 18.17 11.84
CA GLU A 463 -4.61 18.53 12.51
C GLU A 463 -5.62 17.35 12.56
N ARG A 464 -5.69 16.52 11.51
CA ARG A 464 -6.48 15.29 11.53
C ARG A 464 -5.93 14.32 12.56
N ASP A 465 -4.63 14.04 12.49
CA ASP A 465 -3.99 12.98 13.28
C ASP A 465 -4.04 13.29 14.78
N GLU A 466 -3.82 14.55 15.16
CA GLU A 466 -4.07 15.04 16.53
C GLU A 466 -5.51 14.78 16.95
N ALA A 467 -6.49 15.16 16.11
CA ALA A 467 -7.92 15.00 16.39
C ALA A 467 -8.41 13.54 16.39
N LEU A 468 -7.69 12.60 15.77
CA LEU A 468 -8.03 11.18 15.71
C LEU A 468 -7.30 10.33 16.77
N SER A 469 -6.11 10.74 17.21
CA SER A 469 -5.24 9.97 18.13
C SER A 469 -5.97 9.33 19.32
N GLY A 470 -6.73 10.10 20.10
CA GLY A 470 -7.49 9.60 21.24
C GLY A 470 -8.73 8.76 20.87
N LEU A 471 -9.31 9.01 19.69
CA LEU A 471 -10.44 8.24 19.18
C LEU A 471 -10.01 6.85 18.70
N VAL A 472 -8.88 6.75 17.99
CA VAL A 472 -8.25 5.50 17.56
C VAL A 472 -8.03 4.57 18.75
N VAL A 473 -7.34 5.03 19.81
CA VAL A 473 -7.09 4.23 21.01
C VAL A 473 -8.39 3.74 21.68
N THR A 474 -9.44 4.57 21.66
CA THR A 474 -10.75 4.24 22.22
C THR A 474 -11.49 3.20 21.36
N MET A 475 -11.53 3.42 20.04
CA MET A 475 -12.13 2.50 19.06
C MET A 475 -11.44 1.14 19.07
N ALA A 476 -10.11 1.10 19.06
CA ALA A 476 -9.32 -0.13 19.18
C ALA A 476 -9.67 -0.91 20.45
N ARG A 477 -9.77 -0.23 21.60
CA ARG A 477 -10.18 -0.86 22.86
C ARG A 477 -11.62 -1.39 22.81
N LYS A 478 -12.55 -0.70 22.14
CA LYS A 478 -13.95 -1.16 21.96
C LYS A 478 -14.01 -2.37 21.03
N LEU A 479 -13.41 -2.32 19.83
CA LEU A 479 -13.43 -3.45 18.88
C LEU A 479 -12.65 -4.68 19.39
N LYS A 480 -11.54 -4.51 20.12
CA LYS A 480 -10.81 -5.61 20.78
C LYS A 480 -11.62 -6.31 21.87
N ARG A 481 -12.65 -5.65 22.44
CA ARG A 481 -13.66 -6.29 23.32
C ARG A 481 -14.69 -7.05 22.49
N VAL A 482 -15.28 -6.43 21.46
CA VAL A 482 -16.24 -7.11 20.57
C VAL A 482 -15.65 -8.40 19.97
N LEU A 483 -14.38 -8.38 19.52
CA LEU A 483 -13.65 -9.58 19.08
C LEU A 483 -13.54 -10.65 20.18
N ALA A 484 -13.31 -10.26 21.44
CA ALA A 484 -13.22 -11.20 22.56
C ALA A 484 -14.58 -11.79 22.94
N ASP A 485 -15.64 -10.98 22.92
CA ASP A 485 -17.01 -11.41 23.20
C ASP A 485 -17.52 -12.33 22.07
N GLU A 486 -17.24 -12.00 20.82
CA GLU A 486 -17.55 -12.84 19.66
C GLU A 486 -16.75 -14.15 19.70
N GLN A 487 -15.46 -14.12 20.06
CA GLN A 487 -14.65 -15.32 20.29
C GLN A 487 -15.25 -16.23 21.37
N ASN A 488 -15.72 -15.66 22.49
CA ASN A 488 -16.35 -16.44 23.55
C ASN A 488 -17.63 -17.11 23.07
N ASN A 489 -18.48 -16.39 22.33
CA ASN A 489 -19.71 -16.92 21.74
C ASN A 489 -19.43 -18.04 20.72
N VAL A 490 -18.45 -17.84 19.83
CA VAL A 490 -18.01 -18.84 18.84
C VAL A 490 -17.48 -20.10 19.52
N LEU A 491 -16.62 -19.97 20.53
CA LEU A 491 -16.06 -21.11 21.25
C LEU A 491 -17.13 -21.87 22.03
N GLU A 492 -18.15 -21.20 22.57
CA GLU A 492 -19.30 -21.87 23.20
C GLU A 492 -20.15 -22.63 22.17
N HIS A 493 -20.45 -22.01 21.01
CA HIS A 493 -21.14 -22.68 19.91
C HIS A 493 -20.40 -23.93 19.41
N LEU A 494 -19.07 -23.88 19.30
CA LEU A 494 -18.24 -25.01 18.89
C LEU A 494 -18.18 -26.16 19.93
N ARG A 495 -18.40 -25.89 21.23
CA ARG A 495 -18.56 -26.95 22.25
C ARG A 495 -19.86 -27.74 22.06
N GLY A 496 -20.86 -27.15 21.39
CA GLY A 496 -22.14 -27.79 21.10
C GLY A 496 -22.02 -29.01 20.18
N LYS A 497 -22.22 -30.22 20.71
CA LYS A 497 -22.09 -31.48 19.92
C LYS A 497 -23.05 -31.61 18.71
N ARG A 498 -24.04 -30.71 18.57
CA ARG A 498 -25.00 -30.63 17.47
C ARG A 498 -25.05 -29.25 16.78
N SER A 499 -24.14 -28.33 17.10
CA SER A 499 -24.05 -27.06 16.37
C SER A 499 -23.62 -27.31 14.93
N SER A 500 -24.13 -26.47 14.02
CA SER A 500 -23.71 -26.42 12.63
C SER A 500 -22.34 -25.72 12.53
N LEU A 501 -21.47 -26.24 11.67
CA LEU A 501 -20.14 -25.69 11.38
C LEU A 501 -20.12 -24.75 10.17
N GLU A 502 -21.28 -24.46 9.59
CA GLU A 502 -21.43 -23.44 8.55
C GLU A 502 -21.03 -22.05 9.06
N MET A 503 -20.37 -21.25 8.22
CA MET A 503 -19.85 -19.92 8.58
C MET A 503 -20.92 -19.02 9.22
N ASP A 504 -22.12 -18.94 8.63
CA ASP A 504 -23.21 -18.10 9.14
C ASP A 504 -23.86 -18.66 10.41
N ALA A 505 -23.73 -19.96 10.67
CA ALA A 505 -24.17 -20.53 11.94
C ALA A 505 -23.19 -20.25 13.08
N ILE A 506 -21.91 -20.02 12.77
CA ILE A 506 -20.86 -19.70 13.74
C ILE A 506 -20.84 -18.19 14.06
N LEU A 507 -20.93 -17.32 13.04
CA LEU A 507 -20.74 -15.86 13.18
C LEU A 507 -22.05 -15.04 13.12
N GLY A 508 -23.18 -15.68 12.80
CA GLY A 508 -24.38 -14.98 12.32
C GLY A 508 -24.24 -14.54 10.86
N THR A 509 -25.18 -13.75 10.35
CA THR A 509 -25.06 -13.19 8.99
C THR A 509 -23.99 -12.10 8.91
N VAL A 510 -23.50 -11.83 7.70
CA VAL A 510 -22.54 -10.74 7.42
C VAL A 510 -23.07 -9.39 7.93
N ASP A 511 -24.37 -9.13 7.75
CA ASP A 511 -25.01 -7.87 8.13
C ASP A 511 -25.09 -7.69 9.65
N GLU A 512 -25.53 -8.72 10.38
CA GLU A 512 -25.62 -8.71 11.85
C GLU A 512 -24.24 -8.53 12.49
N GLN A 513 -23.21 -9.19 11.94
CA GLN A 513 -21.84 -9.04 12.40
C GLN A 513 -21.33 -7.61 12.17
N ALA A 514 -21.49 -7.06 10.96
CA ALA A 514 -21.09 -5.69 10.65
C ALA A 514 -21.81 -4.65 11.51
N VAL A 515 -23.12 -4.84 11.77
CA VAL A 515 -23.92 -3.99 12.66
C VAL A 515 -23.37 -4.01 14.09
N ARG A 516 -23.03 -5.19 14.64
CA ARG A 516 -22.45 -5.34 15.99
C ARG A 516 -21.16 -4.53 16.15
N TYR A 517 -20.23 -4.67 15.20
CA TYR A 517 -18.98 -3.92 15.20
C TYR A 517 -19.22 -2.41 15.03
N ALA A 518 -20.00 -2.00 14.02
CA ALA A 518 -20.26 -0.58 13.74
C ALA A 518 -21.00 0.15 14.87
N GLN A 519 -21.94 -0.52 15.56
CA GLN A 519 -22.63 0.05 16.72
C GLN A 519 -21.68 0.33 17.88
N SER A 520 -20.71 -0.56 18.13
CA SER A 520 -19.78 -0.40 19.26
C SER A 520 -18.92 0.87 19.18
N ILE A 521 -18.63 1.36 17.96
CA ILE A 521 -17.81 2.55 17.68
C ILE A 521 -18.63 3.73 17.13
N ALA A 522 -19.96 3.69 17.24
CA ALA A 522 -20.84 4.69 16.63
C ALA A 522 -20.61 6.11 17.18
N GLU A 523 -20.27 6.23 18.48
CA GLU A 523 -19.96 7.52 19.11
C GLU A 523 -18.63 8.09 18.64
N ASP A 524 -17.60 7.25 18.58
CA ASP A 524 -16.23 7.66 18.25
C ASP A 524 -16.11 8.02 16.76
N THR A 525 -16.76 7.25 15.88
CA THR A 525 -16.86 7.55 14.44
C THR A 525 -17.68 8.80 14.16
N MET A 526 -18.73 9.07 14.96
CA MET A 526 -19.44 10.36 14.93
C MET A 526 -18.58 11.51 15.41
N ALA A 527 -17.72 11.31 16.41
CA ALA A 527 -16.76 12.32 16.86
C ALA A 527 -15.69 12.60 15.77
N ALA A 528 -15.14 11.57 15.13
CA ALA A 528 -14.21 11.68 14.01
C ALA A 528 -14.83 12.45 12.84
N ALA A 529 -16.06 12.09 12.43
CA ALA A 529 -16.81 12.84 11.43
C ALA A 529 -17.11 14.29 11.86
N GLY A 530 -17.37 14.51 13.15
CA GLY A 530 -17.52 15.83 13.73
C GLY A 530 -16.24 16.68 13.64
N SER A 531 -15.06 16.07 13.78
CA SER A 531 -13.76 16.74 13.60
C SER A 531 -13.47 17.05 12.13
N GLY A 532 -13.74 16.12 11.20
CA GLY A 532 -13.64 16.39 9.77
C GLY A 532 -14.60 17.48 9.27
N ALA A 533 -15.79 17.58 9.88
CA ALA A 533 -16.71 18.68 9.61
C ALA A 533 -16.22 20.05 10.13
N LYS A 534 -15.36 20.08 11.15
CA LYS A 534 -14.74 21.30 11.67
C LYS A 534 -13.61 21.80 10.77
N SER A 535 -12.77 20.92 10.21
CA SER A 535 -11.64 21.34 9.37
C SER A 535 -12.10 22.02 8.08
N VAL A 536 -13.24 21.62 7.51
CA VAL A 536 -13.84 22.30 6.34
C VAL A 536 -14.69 23.54 6.67
N LYS A 537 -14.83 23.92 7.95
CA LYS A 537 -15.69 25.04 8.39
C LYS A 537 -15.25 26.40 7.82
N SER A 538 -13.94 26.60 7.66
CA SER A 538 -13.35 27.81 7.04
C SER A 538 -13.76 27.99 5.57
N ALA A 539 -14.12 26.91 4.88
CA ALA A 539 -14.62 26.90 3.50
C ALA A 539 -16.15 26.84 3.40
N GLY A 540 -16.87 27.29 4.44
CA GLY A 540 -18.34 27.31 4.48
C GLY A 540 -18.99 25.99 4.92
N GLY A 541 -18.20 24.98 5.30
CA GLY A 541 -18.72 23.72 5.82
C GLY A 541 -19.53 23.88 7.11
N SER A 542 -20.61 23.10 7.26
CA SER A 542 -21.50 23.13 8.41
C SER A 542 -21.71 21.75 9.01
N SER A 543 -21.31 21.59 10.28
CA SER A 543 -21.53 20.35 11.06
C SER A 543 -23.00 19.94 11.16
N ARG A 544 -23.95 20.88 11.00
CA ARG A 544 -25.40 20.61 10.99
C ARG A 544 -25.84 19.71 9.83
N ARG A 545 -25.00 19.52 8.80
CA ARG A 545 -25.26 18.63 7.65
C ARG A 545 -24.77 17.20 7.88
N VAL A 546 -23.93 16.96 8.88
CA VAL A 546 -23.48 15.62 9.26
C VAL A 546 -24.61 14.95 10.03
N THR A 547 -25.24 13.94 9.43
CA THR A 547 -26.31 13.17 10.07
C THR A 547 -25.79 11.84 10.55
N GLN A 548 -26.23 11.41 11.74
CA GLN A 548 -25.85 10.11 12.32
C GLN A 548 -26.16 8.96 11.37
N LYS A 549 -27.30 9.00 10.66
CA LYS A 549 -27.68 7.99 9.67
C LYS A 549 -26.66 7.86 8.52
N ALA A 550 -26.16 8.98 7.99
CA ALA A 550 -25.21 8.96 6.87
C ALA A 550 -23.81 8.47 7.29
N VAL A 551 -23.37 8.82 8.50
CA VAL A 551 -22.10 8.33 9.05
C VAL A 551 -22.22 6.84 9.41
N ALA A 552 -23.27 6.44 10.14
CA ALA A 552 -23.47 5.05 10.55
C ALA A 552 -23.60 4.08 9.36
N SER A 553 -24.26 4.49 8.27
CA SER A 553 -24.28 3.71 7.01
C SER A 553 -22.87 3.55 6.46
N HIS A 554 -22.14 4.65 6.27
CA HIS A 554 -20.77 4.63 5.72
C HIS A 554 -19.80 3.80 6.57
N VAL A 555 -19.91 3.89 7.90
CA VAL A 555 -19.12 3.07 8.85
C VAL A 555 -19.49 1.61 8.73
N LYS A 556 -20.78 1.25 8.67
CA LYS A 556 -21.22 -0.13 8.46
C LYS A 556 -20.69 -0.69 7.14
N ASP A 557 -20.79 0.08 6.05
CA ASP A 557 -20.31 -0.33 4.72
C ASP A 557 -18.78 -0.56 4.75
N SER A 558 -18.03 0.33 5.42
CA SER A 558 -16.57 0.21 5.61
C SER A 558 -16.17 -0.98 6.49
N VAL A 559 -16.88 -1.21 7.60
CA VAL A 559 -16.71 -2.38 8.49
C VAL A 559 -17.01 -3.69 7.74
N THR A 560 -18.02 -3.68 6.86
CA THR A 560 -18.41 -4.84 6.06
C THR A 560 -17.32 -5.19 5.05
N ALA A 561 -16.87 -4.19 4.28
CA ALA A 561 -15.90 -4.38 3.19
C ALA A 561 -14.47 -4.65 3.67
N GLY A 562 -14.04 -4.08 4.80
CA GLY A 562 -12.73 -4.31 5.39
C GLY A 562 -12.75 -5.45 6.42
N LEU A 563 -13.11 -5.11 7.65
CA LEU A 563 -12.97 -5.98 8.82
C LEU A 563 -13.74 -7.30 8.70
N VAL A 564 -15.04 -7.25 8.37
CA VAL A 564 -15.89 -8.45 8.34
C VAL A 564 -15.56 -9.35 7.16
N ALA A 565 -15.30 -8.79 5.97
CA ALA A 565 -14.89 -9.57 4.81
C ALA A 565 -13.55 -10.30 5.05
N GLY A 566 -12.52 -9.59 5.53
CA GLY A 566 -11.23 -10.19 5.84
C GLY A 566 -11.32 -11.26 6.95
N PHE A 567 -12.05 -10.97 8.03
CA PHE A 567 -12.20 -11.92 9.15
C PHE A 567 -12.94 -13.19 8.72
N ARG A 568 -13.95 -13.06 7.86
CA ARG A 568 -14.69 -14.20 7.32
C ARG A 568 -13.86 -15.04 6.35
N GLU A 569 -12.95 -14.45 5.59
CA GLU A 569 -12.05 -15.20 4.72
C GLU A 569 -11.04 -16.04 5.54
N ASP A 570 -10.40 -15.46 6.57
CA ASP A 570 -9.57 -16.22 7.51
C ASP A 570 -10.37 -17.32 8.22
N THR A 571 -11.62 -17.04 8.62
CA THR A 571 -12.52 -18.03 9.22
C THR A 571 -12.89 -19.15 8.24
N ARG A 572 -13.13 -18.82 6.97
CA ARG A 572 -13.43 -19.79 5.90
C ARG A 572 -12.25 -20.73 5.66
N ILE A 573 -11.02 -20.21 5.73
CA ILE A 573 -9.79 -21.01 5.66
C ILE A 573 -9.72 -21.96 6.87
N ALA A 574 -9.90 -21.46 8.09
CA ALA A 574 -9.89 -22.27 9.31
C ALA A 574 -10.97 -23.39 9.34
N ILE A 575 -12.17 -23.11 8.82
CA ILE A 575 -13.23 -24.12 8.67
C ILE A 575 -12.82 -25.20 7.66
N GLY A 576 -12.15 -24.83 6.58
CA GLY A 576 -11.62 -25.76 5.59
C GLY A 576 -10.51 -26.66 6.15
N GLU A 577 -9.53 -26.07 6.84
CA GLU A 577 -8.39 -26.78 7.44
C GLU A 577 -8.79 -27.75 8.56
N ALA A 578 -9.89 -27.46 9.27
CA ALA A 578 -10.38 -28.33 10.33
C ALA A 578 -11.03 -29.63 9.82
N GLU A 579 -11.40 -29.72 8.53
CA GLU A 579 -12.08 -30.87 7.90
C GLU A 579 -13.32 -31.42 8.68
N GLY A 580 -13.97 -30.57 9.49
CA GLY A 580 -15.11 -30.90 10.34
C GLY A 580 -14.77 -31.34 11.78
N ASP A 581 -13.50 -31.39 12.17
CA ASP A 581 -13.07 -31.61 13.55
C ASP A 581 -13.29 -30.33 14.40
N ARG A 582 -14.06 -30.46 15.47
CA ARG A 582 -14.42 -29.34 16.36
C ARG A 582 -13.30 -28.91 17.29
N GLU A 583 -12.41 -29.81 17.70
CA GLU A 583 -11.29 -29.47 18.59
C GLU A 583 -10.20 -28.72 17.82
N ILE A 584 -9.92 -29.18 16.58
CA ILE A 584 -9.04 -28.47 15.64
C ILE A 584 -9.63 -27.11 15.27
N LEU A 585 -10.92 -27.04 14.86
CA LEU A 585 -11.56 -25.77 14.54
C LEU A 585 -11.55 -24.79 15.73
N ALA A 586 -11.82 -25.27 16.94
CA ALA A 586 -11.74 -24.42 18.14
C ALA A 586 -10.31 -23.92 18.42
N SER A 587 -9.26 -24.65 18.02
CA SER A 587 -7.89 -24.14 18.06
C SER A 587 -7.66 -23.07 17.00
N LEU A 588 -7.93 -23.39 15.73
CA LEU A 588 -7.73 -22.46 14.60
C LEU A 588 -8.51 -21.15 14.80
N MET A 589 -9.76 -21.20 15.30
CA MET A 589 -10.51 -19.99 15.62
C MET A 589 -9.82 -19.14 16.70
N ARG A 590 -9.14 -19.73 17.70
CA ARG A 590 -8.35 -18.94 18.67
C ARG A 590 -7.15 -18.28 18.01
N ASP A 591 -6.52 -18.94 17.04
CA ASP A 591 -5.40 -18.38 16.28
C ASP A 591 -5.87 -17.23 15.37
N VAL A 592 -6.99 -17.38 14.65
CA VAL A 592 -7.64 -16.32 13.86
C VAL A 592 -7.99 -15.12 14.74
N TYR A 593 -8.72 -15.32 15.84
CA TYR A 593 -9.07 -14.23 16.76
C TYR A 593 -7.82 -13.57 17.39
N ARG A 594 -6.73 -14.31 17.64
CA ARG A 594 -5.46 -13.75 18.14
C ARG A 594 -4.78 -12.88 17.08
N LYS A 595 -4.63 -13.37 15.84
CA LYS A 595 -4.11 -12.63 14.68
C LYS A 595 -4.87 -11.30 14.50
N TRP A 596 -6.19 -11.37 14.48
CA TRP A 596 -7.03 -10.18 14.34
C TRP A 596 -6.91 -9.21 15.51
N LYS A 597 -6.93 -9.70 16.75
CA LYS A 597 -6.88 -8.87 17.95
C LYS A 597 -5.51 -8.21 18.21
N THR A 598 -4.42 -8.82 17.77
CA THR A 598 -3.06 -8.32 18.00
C THR A 598 -2.54 -7.50 16.81
N ASP A 599 -2.74 -7.98 15.59
CA ASP A 599 -1.97 -7.49 14.42
C ASP A 599 -2.83 -6.64 13.47
N LEU A 600 -4.08 -7.04 13.19
CA LEU A 600 -4.88 -6.45 12.11
C LEU A 600 -5.91 -5.39 12.58
N ILE A 601 -6.41 -5.50 13.80
CA ILE A 601 -7.52 -4.64 14.24
C ILE A 601 -7.14 -3.17 14.35
N ASP A 602 -5.89 -2.85 14.73
CA ASP A 602 -5.46 -1.46 14.90
C ASP A 602 -5.36 -0.74 13.54
N GLN A 603 -4.87 -1.42 12.50
CA GLN A 603 -4.89 -0.90 11.12
C GLN A 603 -6.32 -0.59 10.65
N HIS A 604 -7.27 -1.50 10.87
CA HIS A 604 -8.67 -1.26 10.52
C HIS A 604 -9.33 -0.15 11.35
N VAL A 605 -8.87 0.10 12.59
CA VAL A 605 -9.34 1.23 13.39
C VAL A 605 -8.90 2.56 12.78
N ASP A 606 -7.64 2.66 12.34
CA ASP A 606 -7.10 3.86 11.69
C ASP A 606 -7.85 4.15 10.37
N ASP A 607 -8.14 3.12 9.57
CA ASP A 607 -8.97 3.23 8.37
C ASP A 607 -10.37 3.75 8.67
N LEU A 608 -11.02 3.18 9.69
CA LEU A 608 -12.37 3.58 10.10
C LEU A 608 -12.39 5.02 10.65
N ALA A 609 -11.35 5.44 11.36
CA ALA A 609 -11.19 6.81 11.85
C ALA A 609 -10.98 7.80 10.70
N CYS A 610 -10.06 7.50 9.78
CA CYS A 610 -9.74 8.34 8.60
C CYS A 610 -10.93 8.46 7.64
N THR A 611 -11.60 7.35 7.31
CA THR A 611 -12.76 7.37 6.41
C THR A 611 -13.95 8.10 7.06
N SER A 612 -14.16 7.96 8.38
CA SER A 612 -15.20 8.71 9.10
C SER A 612 -14.91 10.21 9.14
N TYR A 613 -13.66 10.61 9.36
CA TYR A 613 -13.23 12.00 9.30
C TYR A 613 -13.48 12.60 7.92
N SER A 614 -12.98 11.97 6.86
CA SER A 614 -13.17 12.44 5.48
C SER A 614 -14.66 12.43 5.08
N LYS A 615 -15.47 11.47 5.56
CA LYS A 615 -16.93 11.47 5.39
C LYS A 615 -17.59 12.68 6.06
N GLY A 616 -17.18 13.01 7.27
CA GLY A 616 -17.66 14.18 8.01
C GLY A 616 -17.37 15.49 7.28
N GLY A 617 -16.13 15.68 6.82
CA GLY A 617 -15.73 16.82 5.99
C GLY A 617 -16.52 16.89 4.68
N PHE A 618 -16.63 15.77 3.96
CA PHE A 618 -17.41 15.70 2.73
C PHE A 618 -18.88 16.06 2.97
N LEU A 619 -19.54 15.50 4.00
CA LEU A 619 -20.94 15.76 4.32
C LEU A 619 -21.19 17.22 4.73
N ALA A 620 -20.26 17.85 5.44
CA ALA A 620 -20.39 19.22 5.93
C ALA A 620 -20.42 20.30 4.82
N LEU A 621 -19.84 20.01 3.64
CA LEU A 621 -19.80 20.94 2.50
C LEU A 621 -21.15 21.11 1.78
N ASP A 622 -21.32 22.21 1.04
CA ASP A 622 -22.49 22.43 0.20
C ASP A 622 -22.50 21.51 -1.04
N PRO A 623 -23.67 21.07 -1.54
CA PRO A 623 -23.75 20.23 -2.75
C PRO A 623 -23.14 20.86 -4.02
N GLN A 624 -22.97 22.19 -4.03
CA GLN A 624 -22.34 22.93 -5.13
C GLN A 624 -20.86 23.28 -4.85
N SER A 625 -20.33 22.92 -3.67
CA SER A 625 -18.91 23.14 -3.36
C SER A 625 -18.02 22.33 -4.30
N ARG A 626 -16.88 22.92 -4.67
CA ARG A 626 -15.81 22.22 -5.37
C ARG A 626 -14.89 21.55 -4.36
N VAL A 627 -14.48 20.32 -4.66
CA VAL A 627 -13.61 19.50 -3.81
C VAL A 627 -12.46 18.95 -4.64
N SER A 628 -11.27 18.90 -4.05
CA SER A 628 -10.12 18.18 -4.60
C SER A 628 -9.68 17.08 -3.66
N TRP A 629 -9.00 16.09 -4.22
CA TRP A 629 -8.34 15.03 -3.48
C TRP A 629 -6.98 15.54 -3.01
N MET A 630 -6.70 15.46 -1.70
CA MET A 630 -5.42 15.83 -1.13
C MET A 630 -4.69 14.56 -0.67
N VAL A 631 -3.55 14.30 -1.29
CA VAL A 631 -2.60 13.24 -0.92
C VAL A 631 -1.76 13.69 0.26
N ASP A 632 -1.50 12.75 1.16
CA ASP A 632 -0.61 12.92 2.31
C ASP A 632 0.84 12.91 1.79
N PRO A 633 1.65 13.97 2.01
CA PRO A 633 3.02 14.03 1.50
C PRO A 633 4.03 13.27 2.37
N GLU A 634 3.64 12.82 3.57
CA GLU A 634 4.51 12.07 4.49
C GLU A 634 4.29 10.55 4.40
N ALA A 635 3.23 10.10 3.72
CA ALA A 635 2.90 8.70 3.53
C ALA A 635 2.85 8.34 2.04
N GLU A 636 3.46 7.21 1.67
CA GLU A 636 3.35 6.69 0.30
C GLU A 636 1.87 6.47 -0.07
N CYS A 637 1.45 7.13 -1.15
CA CYS A 637 0.08 7.03 -1.63
C CYS A 637 0.00 6.09 -2.83
N CYS A 638 -1.13 5.42 -3.00
CA CYS A 638 -1.34 4.60 -4.19
C CYS A 638 -1.54 5.49 -5.43
N SER A 639 -1.26 4.92 -6.60
CA SER A 639 -1.48 5.57 -7.89
C SER A 639 -2.93 6.05 -8.10
N GLU A 640 -3.93 5.36 -7.54
CA GLU A 640 -5.33 5.81 -7.62
C GLU A 640 -5.60 7.08 -6.80
N CYS A 641 -5.01 7.18 -5.61
CA CYS A 641 -5.08 8.36 -4.74
C CYS A 641 -4.29 9.53 -5.39
N GLU A 642 -3.17 9.25 -6.07
CA GLU A 642 -2.42 10.24 -6.86
C GLU A 642 -3.21 10.74 -8.09
N ASP A 643 -3.76 9.85 -8.93
CA ASP A 643 -4.56 10.19 -10.11
C ASP A 643 -5.76 11.08 -9.74
N ASN A 644 -6.40 10.80 -8.60
CA ASN A 644 -7.48 11.63 -8.08
C ASN A 644 -7.01 13.03 -7.66
N SER A 645 -5.77 13.18 -7.18
CA SER A 645 -5.19 14.50 -6.85
C SER A 645 -4.85 15.31 -8.11
N LEU A 646 -4.35 14.64 -9.15
CA LEU A 646 -4.01 15.24 -10.45
C LEU A 646 -5.25 15.71 -11.23
N ALA A 647 -6.43 15.18 -10.91
CA ALA A 647 -7.71 15.64 -11.45
C ALA A 647 -8.03 17.11 -11.13
N GLY A 648 -7.42 17.65 -10.06
CA GLY A 648 -7.79 18.94 -9.49
C GLY A 648 -9.20 18.92 -8.89
N ALA A 649 -9.89 20.06 -8.92
CA ALA A 649 -11.18 20.20 -8.26
C ALA A 649 -12.38 19.79 -9.14
N VAL A 650 -13.14 18.80 -8.66
CA VAL A 650 -14.46 18.35 -9.16
C VAL A 650 -15.59 18.99 -8.35
N THR A 651 -16.86 18.89 -8.78
CA THR A 651 -17.98 19.29 -7.91
C THR A 651 -18.37 18.18 -6.94
N LYS A 652 -18.84 18.53 -5.75
CA LYS A 652 -19.18 17.54 -4.71
C LYS A 652 -20.24 16.53 -5.22
N GLY A 653 -19.85 15.26 -5.31
CA GLY A 653 -20.71 14.17 -5.74
C GLY A 653 -20.55 13.79 -7.22
N GLU A 654 -19.72 14.49 -7.99
CA GLU A 654 -19.11 13.93 -9.19
C GLU A 654 -18.00 12.94 -8.81
N GLU A 655 -17.78 11.95 -9.66
CA GLU A 655 -16.71 10.96 -9.50
C GLU A 655 -15.36 11.56 -9.91
N PHE A 656 -14.32 11.27 -9.12
CA PHE A 656 -12.92 11.46 -9.51
C PHE A 656 -12.53 10.44 -10.61
N PRO A 657 -11.38 10.57 -11.29
CA PRO A 657 -11.00 9.71 -12.43
C PRO A 657 -11.08 8.20 -12.18
N THR A 658 -10.89 7.76 -10.93
CA THR A 658 -10.95 6.35 -10.51
C THR A 658 -12.36 5.88 -10.10
N GLY A 659 -13.40 6.69 -10.30
CA GLY A 659 -14.79 6.38 -9.93
C GLY A 659 -15.16 6.69 -8.47
N HIS A 660 -14.17 7.00 -7.63
CA HIS A 660 -14.41 7.35 -6.22
C HIS A 660 -15.04 8.75 -6.09
N ALA A 661 -16.04 8.91 -5.23
CA ALA A 661 -16.70 10.21 -4.97
C ALA A 661 -16.06 11.04 -3.84
N MET A 662 -15.24 10.41 -3.00
CA MET A 662 -14.55 11.04 -1.87
C MET A 662 -13.34 10.19 -1.42
N PRO A 663 -12.31 10.80 -0.82
CA PRO A 663 -11.21 10.08 -0.17
C PRO A 663 -11.63 9.49 1.19
N PRO A 664 -10.92 8.45 1.67
CA PRO A 664 -9.91 7.67 0.95
C PRO A 664 -10.53 6.70 -0.08
N ALA A 665 -9.75 6.29 -1.09
CA ALA A 665 -10.22 5.36 -2.14
C ALA A 665 -10.38 3.93 -1.59
N HIS A 666 -9.36 3.46 -0.85
CA HIS A 666 -9.30 2.12 -0.28
C HIS A 666 -8.76 2.16 1.16
N PRO A 667 -8.93 1.08 1.94
CA PRO A 667 -8.28 0.91 3.26
C PRO A 667 -6.76 1.09 3.16
N GLY A 668 -6.15 1.84 4.08
CA GLY A 668 -4.74 2.20 4.11
C GLY A 668 -4.40 3.56 3.48
N CYS A 669 -5.20 4.11 2.55
CA CYS A 669 -4.89 5.42 1.96
C CYS A 669 -5.22 6.56 2.95
N ARG A 670 -4.24 7.39 3.32
CA ARG A 670 -4.41 8.52 4.28
C ARG A 670 -5.00 9.79 3.66
N CYS A 671 -5.65 9.74 2.49
CA CYS A 671 -6.08 10.95 1.78
C CYS A 671 -7.20 11.76 2.46
N LEU A 672 -7.22 13.06 2.20
CA LEU A 672 -8.18 14.04 2.73
C LEU A 672 -8.98 14.75 1.64
N VAL A 673 -10.22 15.11 1.97
CA VAL A 673 -11.06 15.95 1.12
C VAL A 673 -10.71 17.43 1.35
N CYS A 674 -10.22 18.11 0.32
CA CYS A 674 -9.90 19.53 0.39
C CYS A 674 -11.00 20.36 -0.32
N PRO A 675 -11.73 21.23 0.38
CA PRO A 675 -12.64 22.16 -0.26
C PRO A 675 -11.87 23.27 -0.97
N VAL A 676 -12.33 23.61 -2.18
CA VAL A 676 -11.68 24.59 -3.04
C VAL A 676 -12.45 25.90 -2.95
N GLN A 677 -11.77 26.94 -2.48
CA GLN A 677 -12.27 28.31 -2.49
C GLN A 677 -11.89 28.93 -3.84
N ASP A 678 -12.88 29.49 -4.56
CA ASP A 678 -12.69 30.24 -5.81
C ASP A 678 -12.24 31.69 -5.54
#